data_AF-A0A165L602-F1
#
_entry.id   AF-A0A165L602-F1
#
_cell.length_a   1.000
_cell.length_b   1.000
_cell.length_c   1.000
_cell.angle_alpha   90.00
_cell.angle_beta   90.00
_cell.angle_gamma   90.00
#
_symmetry.space_group_name_H-M   'P 1'
#
loop_
_entity.id
_entity.type
_entity.pdbx_description
1 polymer ?
#
loop_
_entity_poly.entity_id
_entity_poly.type
_entity_poly.pdbx_seq_one_letter_code
_entity_poly.pdbx_strand_id
1 'polypeptide(L)'
;MVRYEGREERRKDWMTTLTTYDTETVDRSPLSNLLETAIQSDGSVIFQVIFEPRSDWSRKAERQKGLLKQGVNSTAGMIGRTILDGILGVSDEEKAERHRAEAPQEVGGSIHDSQTAGQRHGTDRMGQIDLKDPSHTYNVSIRAATSLKDCAENLTDSLNHLSGQFYTIEGEYLGQNEYEYKRMLSHGITYPNGYELVGRQKPFLVCNVKELANFITVPSIDSLPKASRAGTGGTPKAQSPLTSPNEEIFREFSDGMTIGRAVTAIRDTDVPPSDISAIESKNEWWDQLNQRHAIGLSASDLTHHYFRAATTGSGKTVATVNDILSTYTTLNGPTVVVDPKGGDMCENYLRCHRTLFGDLDDVEYIKIPEEDGMIPGIPFFDLRPLVEAGDLERATAVQNIVDHYFQVLYFALGKETVDQAFVANEILTNLIKACFDPVYGSDHFSIGELLEVAQNFQQFGAQVDDLQDDALAVSQALPQVSDDQVESILLSHLQKDQRQFMNTTDAVLNRIRKLKERDFIWDMLSFDVDDEHWDHDTGWYDREAVPMLDLKSVLNSDKVILIDTGDIHGKSSKMFTMLFLSHLWTSVRSIWTPNDDDYIANVIIEESADIARTEIVYEDLLPKGREFNMSLGLIMQYPEQVLGDDPQANRRAYKEILNNVNTKIIGNIATDDMLAESLFHEDLDSDEVKDRIAGLRRGEWIVQLPSTGFHEQKPEILTLKPLPIPPGHDEGPFEVRSQAELIRRRSRARHCVSRDHDAIDVASATANSRAPSEAEQEIKDEDKDDIEGEGLSHKHLAYLELVFDALTDGVDGYTLGKSMKELSFSETSDDLEAKGYLEKDYLGNNEIYYKPTKKAETTVDRTLSPEGGGEKGNESLTHRIGVRLTATYYEQQGYDAKMYHSPDGDSNVYDVFVAPDDDSPDQRHKIVEVETSPEKRGHVEGDYDKLTMAYGEAVWVVENFEGAKRLLRSLSDKLESTISTESGNFSSISDKLDSPGAHELLSINNLRDEVER
;
A
#
# COMPACT_ATOMS: atom_id res chain seq x y z
N MET A 1 8.01 -55.17 0.97
CA MET A 1 7.14 -54.72 -0.14
C MET A 1 5.79 -55.39 -0.04
N VAL A 2 4.76 -54.71 -0.53
CA VAL A 2 3.39 -55.21 -0.67
C VAL A 2 3.01 -55.10 -2.14
N ARG A 3 2.35 -56.12 -2.67
CA ARG A 3 1.69 -56.08 -3.98
C ARG A 3 0.22 -56.35 -3.79
N TYR A 4 -0.65 -55.54 -4.40
CA TYR A 4 -2.08 -55.78 -4.33
C TYR A 4 -2.53 -56.59 -5.54
N GLU A 5 -3.25 -57.66 -5.26
CA GLU A 5 -3.63 -58.68 -6.22
C GLU A 5 -5.15 -58.74 -6.38
N GLY A 6 -5.59 -59.04 -7.60
CA GLY A 6 -6.99 -59.29 -7.91
C GLY A 6 -7.35 -60.72 -7.58
N ARG A 7 -8.29 -60.92 -6.66
CA ARG A 7 -8.80 -62.24 -6.30
C ARG A 7 -10.23 -62.42 -6.79
N GLU A 8 -10.41 -63.51 -7.53
CA GLU A 8 -11.67 -63.90 -8.14
C GLU A 8 -12.37 -64.97 -7.27
N GLU A 9 -13.65 -64.78 -6.91
CA GLU A 9 -14.42 -65.84 -6.23
C GLU A 9 -14.57 -67.05 -7.16
N ARG A 10 -14.96 -66.79 -8.42
CA ARG A 10 -15.01 -67.75 -9.53
C ARG A 10 -14.16 -67.25 -10.69
N ARG A 11 -13.64 -68.19 -11.48
CA ARG A 11 -12.80 -67.86 -12.64
C ARG A 11 -13.53 -66.90 -13.59
N LYS A 12 -12.86 -65.81 -13.96
CA LYS A 12 -13.33 -64.66 -14.74
C LYS A 12 -14.15 -63.62 -13.99
N ASP A 13 -14.23 -63.67 -12.66
CA ASP A 13 -14.86 -62.60 -11.88
C ASP A 13 -14.08 -61.28 -11.98
N TRP A 14 -12.85 -61.25 -12.52
CA TRP A 14 -12.18 -59.99 -12.90
C TRP A 14 -12.99 -59.12 -13.89
N MET A 15 -13.98 -59.73 -14.58
CA MET A 15 -14.92 -59.03 -15.47
C MET A 15 -16.02 -58.29 -14.70
N THR A 16 -16.14 -58.46 -13.38
CA THR A 16 -17.10 -57.75 -12.53
C THR A 16 -16.47 -56.53 -11.86
N THR A 17 -17.30 -55.64 -11.32
CA THR A 17 -16.84 -54.36 -10.74
C THR A 17 -16.35 -54.51 -9.29
N LEU A 18 -15.23 -53.88 -8.98
CA LEU A 18 -14.81 -53.33 -7.69
C LEU A 18 -15.75 -52.19 -7.26
N THR A 19 -15.53 -51.62 -6.07
CA THR A 19 -16.23 -50.41 -5.64
C THR A 19 -15.95 -49.27 -6.62
N THR A 20 -16.98 -48.56 -7.07
CA THR A 20 -16.84 -47.42 -8.00
C THR A 20 -16.63 -46.12 -7.24
N TYR A 21 -15.81 -45.23 -7.78
CA TYR A 21 -15.65 -43.88 -7.24
C TYR A 21 -16.95 -43.07 -7.42
N ASP A 22 -17.43 -42.47 -6.33
CA ASP A 22 -18.59 -41.57 -6.29
C ASP A 22 -18.12 -40.17 -5.90
N THR A 23 -18.61 -39.13 -6.58
CA THR A 23 -18.26 -37.74 -6.31
C THR A 23 -19.26 -37.04 -5.38
N GLU A 24 -20.46 -37.58 -5.19
CA GLU A 24 -21.55 -36.90 -4.47
C GLU A 24 -21.67 -37.30 -2.99
N THR A 25 -21.05 -38.41 -2.56
CA THR A 25 -21.30 -39.01 -1.23
C THR A 25 -20.06 -39.29 -0.37
N VAL A 26 -18.87 -38.87 -0.81
CA VAL A 26 -17.61 -39.31 -0.18
C VAL A 26 -17.20 -38.38 0.96
N ASP A 27 -17.63 -38.71 2.18
CA ASP A 27 -17.15 -38.10 3.43
C ASP A 27 -15.68 -38.46 3.76
N ARG A 28 -15.10 -39.49 3.09
CA ARG A 28 -13.74 -39.99 3.37
C ARG A 28 -13.04 -40.60 2.15
N SER A 29 -11.80 -40.18 1.88
CA SER A 29 -11.00 -40.66 0.74
C SER A 29 -10.92 -42.20 0.60
N PRO A 30 -11.04 -42.76 -0.62
CA PRO A 30 -10.71 -44.18 -0.93
C PRO A 30 -9.27 -44.61 -0.59
N LEU A 31 -8.36 -43.65 -0.41
CA LEU A 31 -6.96 -43.92 -0.02
C LEU A 31 -6.70 -43.65 1.47
N SER A 32 -7.73 -43.30 2.25
CA SER A 32 -7.58 -42.88 3.65
C SER A 32 -6.82 -43.91 4.50
N ASN A 33 -7.21 -45.18 4.45
CA ASN A 33 -6.57 -46.22 5.26
C ASN A 33 -5.09 -46.41 4.88
N LEU A 34 -4.76 -46.24 3.59
CA LEU A 34 -3.38 -46.32 3.09
C LEU A 34 -2.55 -45.14 3.58
N LEU A 35 -3.08 -43.92 3.47
CA LEU A 35 -2.43 -42.69 3.91
C LEU A 35 -2.25 -42.66 5.44
N GLU A 36 -3.26 -43.07 6.21
CA GLU A 36 -3.16 -43.19 7.68
C GLU A 36 -2.03 -44.13 8.09
N THR A 37 -1.94 -45.29 7.44
CA THR A 37 -0.88 -46.29 7.70
C THR A 37 0.50 -45.77 7.32
N ALA A 38 0.59 -45.00 6.23
CA ALA A 38 1.84 -44.40 5.78
C ALA A 38 2.31 -43.29 6.74
N ILE A 39 1.40 -42.43 7.21
CA ILE A 39 1.71 -41.29 8.10
C ILE A 39 2.08 -41.75 9.51
N GLN A 40 1.53 -42.86 9.98
CA GLN A 40 1.90 -43.46 11.27
C GLN A 40 3.26 -44.18 11.24
N SER A 41 3.92 -44.24 10.09
CA SER A 41 5.21 -44.93 9.94
C SER A 41 6.38 -43.96 10.09
N ASP A 42 7.35 -44.31 10.95
CA ASP A 42 8.62 -43.57 11.09
C ASP A 42 9.60 -43.82 9.91
N GLY A 43 9.21 -44.60 8.91
CA GLY A 43 10.06 -45.00 7.79
C GLY A 43 9.54 -44.48 6.45
N SER A 44 10.39 -44.44 5.43
CA SER A 44 9.98 -44.04 4.07
C SER A 44 9.00 -45.05 3.47
N VAL A 45 7.89 -44.55 2.92
CA VAL A 45 6.86 -45.34 2.21
C VAL A 45 6.74 -44.83 0.78
N ILE A 46 6.69 -45.74 -0.19
CA ILE A 46 6.45 -45.45 -1.60
C ILE A 46 5.23 -46.26 -2.02
N PHE A 47 4.19 -45.60 -2.52
CA PHE A 47 3.02 -46.21 -3.13
C PHE A 47 3.05 -45.97 -4.63
N GLN A 48 2.76 -46.99 -5.43
CA GLN A 48 2.81 -46.91 -6.89
C GLN A 48 1.59 -47.59 -7.50
N VAL A 49 0.94 -46.89 -8.43
CA VAL A 49 -0.11 -47.40 -9.30
C VAL A 49 0.38 -47.26 -10.74
N ILE A 50 0.47 -48.36 -11.47
CA ILE A 50 0.81 -48.37 -12.91
C ILE A 50 -0.36 -48.99 -13.65
N PHE A 51 -0.79 -48.36 -14.73
CA PHE A 51 -1.86 -48.92 -15.55
C PHE A 51 -1.60 -48.76 -17.05
N GLU A 52 -2.18 -49.67 -17.83
CA GLU A 52 -2.18 -49.62 -19.29
C GLU A 52 -3.58 -49.93 -19.83
N PRO A 53 -3.95 -49.41 -21.01
CA PRO A 53 -5.19 -49.79 -21.67
C PRO A 53 -5.24 -51.29 -21.97
N ARG A 54 -6.35 -51.94 -21.61
CA ARG A 54 -6.61 -53.34 -21.94
C ARG A 54 -7.36 -53.43 -23.26
N SER A 55 -6.97 -54.37 -24.11
CA SER A 55 -7.69 -54.65 -25.36
C SER A 55 -9.18 -54.94 -25.12
N ASP A 56 -10.04 -54.39 -25.98
CA ASP A 56 -11.50 -54.64 -25.95
C ASP A 56 -11.80 -56.14 -25.81
N TRP A 57 -12.57 -56.46 -24.78
CA TRP A 57 -12.99 -57.82 -24.46
C TRP A 57 -14.51 -58.00 -24.47
N SER A 58 -15.27 -57.09 -25.10
CA SER A 58 -16.74 -57.16 -25.25
C SER A 58 -17.22 -58.50 -25.79
N ARG A 59 -16.53 -59.07 -26.80
CA ARG A 59 -16.85 -60.41 -27.32
C ARG A 59 -16.66 -61.52 -26.28
N LYS A 60 -15.66 -61.39 -25.40
CA LYS A 60 -15.42 -62.33 -24.30
C LYS A 60 -16.46 -62.15 -23.19
N ALA A 61 -16.90 -60.91 -22.94
CA ALA A 61 -17.98 -60.57 -22.01
C ALA A 61 -19.29 -61.26 -22.43
N GLU A 62 -19.72 -61.09 -23.69
CA GLU A 62 -20.95 -61.71 -24.20
C GLU A 62 -20.91 -63.24 -24.14
N ARG A 63 -19.76 -63.85 -24.47
CA ARG A 63 -19.57 -65.30 -24.31
C ARG A 63 -19.66 -65.72 -22.85
N GLN A 64 -19.14 -64.92 -21.92
CA GLN A 64 -19.19 -65.21 -20.49
C GLN A 64 -20.61 -65.06 -19.95
N LYS A 65 -21.36 -64.03 -20.35
CA LYS A 65 -22.78 -63.88 -20.01
C LYS A 65 -23.61 -65.05 -20.53
N GLY A 66 -23.35 -65.52 -21.75
CA GLY A 66 -24.00 -66.71 -22.30
C GLY A 66 -23.69 -68.00 -21.52
N LEU A 67 -22.48 -68.12 -20.99
CA LEU A 67 -22.07 -69.22 -20.12
C LEU A 67 -22.75 -69.16 -18.74
N LEU A 68 -22.84 -67.96 -18.13
CA LEU A 68 -23.56 -67.71 -16.87
C LEU A 68 -25.06 -68.00 -17.00
N LYS A 69 -25.70 -67.62 -18.12
CA LYS A 69 -27.11 -68.00 -18.42
C LYS A 69 -27.36 -69.51 -18.46
N GLN A 70 -26.31 -70.30 -18.69
CA GLN A 70 -26.36 -71.78 -18.70
C GLN A 70 -25.84 -72.38 -17.38
N GLY A 71 -25.52 -71.55 -16.39
CA GLY A 71 -25.02 -71.95 -15.07
C GLY A 71 -23.63 -72.60 -15.10
N VAL A 72 -22.78 -72.27 -16.07
CA VAL A 72 -21.42 -72.84 -16.22
C VAL A 72 -20.39 -71.73 -16.39
N ASN A 73 -19.19 -71.88 -15.82
CA ASN A 73 -18.16 -70.82 -15.81
C ASN A 73 -17.03 -71.03 -16.84
N SER A 74 -17.05 -72.13 -17.60
CA SER A 74 -16.03 -72.43 -18.63
C SER A 74 -16.58 -73.30 -19.76
N THR A 75 -15.93 -73.25 -20.93
CA THR A 75 -16.32 -74.05 -22.09
C THR A 75 -16.04 -75.55 -21.91
N ALA A 76 -15.02 -75.92 -21.14
CA ALA A 76 -14.80 -77.31 -20.73
C ALA A 76 -15.91 -77.80 -19.79
N GLY A 77 -16.39 -76.93 -18.88
CA GLY A 77 -17.56 -77.18 -18.05
C GLY A 77 -18.83 -77.35 -18.90
N MET A 78 -19.02 -76.53 -19.94
CA MET A 78 -20.12 -76.70 -20.90
C MET A 78 -20.03 -78.06 -21.61
N ILE A 79 -18.88 -78.44 -22.17
CA ILE A 79 -18.69 -79.72 -22.87
C ILE A 79 -18.89 -80.91 -21.93
N GLY A 80 -18.27 -80.89 -20.75
CA GLY A 80 -18.43 -81.92 -19.74
C GLY A 80 -19.89 -82.08 -19.31
N ARG A 81 -20.62 -80.97 -19.18
CA ARG A 81 -22.04 -80.94 -18.84
C ARG A 81 -22.93 -81.42 -19.99
N THR A 82 -22.66 -81.02 -21.24
CA THR A 82 -23.37 -81.52 -22.43
C THR A 82 -23.17 -83.02 -22.63
N ILE A 83 -21.97 -83.54 -22.35
CA ILE A 83 -21.68 -84.97 -22.36
C ILE A 83 -22.41 -85.68 -21.22
N LEU A 84 -22.39 -85.12 -20.00
CA LEU A 84 -23.10 -85.66 -18.84
C LEU A 84 -24.62 -85.71 -19.09
N ASP A 85 -25.19 -84.62 -19.57
CA ASP A 85 -26.61 -84.45 -19.88
C ASP A 85 -27.04 -85.36 -21.05
N GLY A 86 -26.14 -85.61 -22.02
CA GLY A 86 -26.37 -86.54 -23.14
C GLY A 86 -26.25 -88.02 -22.78
N ILE A 87 -25.53 -88.36 -21.70
CA ILE A 87 -25.35 -89.75 -21.23
C ILE A 87 -26.39 -90.12 -20.16
N LEU A 88 -26.76 -89.20 -19.26
CA LEU A 88 -27.60 -89.51 -18.09
C LEU A 88 -29.08 -89.16 -18.25
N GLY A 89 -29.46 -88.34 -19.24
CA GLY A 89 -30.86 -87.95 -19.45
C GLY A 89 -31.41 -87.10 -18.31
N VAL A 90 -31.45 -85.78 -18.51
CA VAL A 90 -31.88 -84.82 -17.48
C VAL A 90 -33.38 -84.53 -17.61
N SER A 91 -34.13 -84.52 -16.50
CA SER A 91 -35.55 -84.15 -16.48
C SER A 91 -35.77 -82.65 -16.74
N ASP A 92 -36.94 -82.27 -17.25
CA ASP A 92 -37.27 -80.87 -17.52
C ASP A 92 -37.37 -80.01 -16.24
N GLU A 93 -37.63 -80.64 -15.07
CA GLU A 93 -37.59 -79.98 -13.76
C GLU A 93 -36.15 -79.64 -13.32
N GLU A 94 -35.17 -80.51 -13.54
CA GLU A 94 -33.76 -80.21 -13.26
C GLU A 94 -33.21 -79.12 -14.19
N LYS A 95 -33.68 -79.03 -15.45
CA LYS A 95 -33.35 -77.90 -16.33
C LYS A 95 -33.95 -76.60 -15.78
N ALA A 96 -35.20 -76.61 -15.34
CA ALA A 96 -35.89 -75.43 -14.81
C ALA A 96 -35.30 -74.90 -13.49
N GLU A 97 -34.84 -75.77 -12.58
CA GLU A 97 -34.14 -75.35 -11.36
C GLU A 97 -32.73 -74.80 -11.64
N ARG A 98 -32.01 -75.36 -12.62
CA ARG A 98 -30.70 -74.87 -13.06
C ARG A 98 -30.77 -73.49 -13.71
N HIS A 99 -31.88 -73.15 -14.36
CA HIS A 99 -32.15 -71.81 -14.88
C HIS A 99 -32.54 -70.80 -13.79
N ARG A 100 -32.90 -71.24 -12.57
CA ARG A 100 -33.44 -70.36 -11.52
C ARG A 100 -32.35 -69.72 -10.62
N ALA A 101 -31.10 -70.19 -10.68
CA ALA A 101 -30.02 -69.68 -9.83
C ALA A 101 -29.27 -68.46 -10.40
N GLU A 102 -29.33 -68.22 -11.72
CA GLU A 102 -28.60 -67.11 -12.39
C GLU A 102 -29.40 -66.48 -13.57
N ALA A 103 -30.72 -66.68 -13.62
CA ALA A 103 -31.60 -65.90 -14.52
C ALA A 103 -32.20 -64.70 -13.78
N PRO A 104 -32.38 -63.54 -14.44
CA PRO A 104 -33.04 -62.40 -13.83
C PRO A 104 -34.45 -62.81 -13.40
N GLN A 105 -34.88 -62.40 -12.21
CA GLN A 105 -36.31 -62.35 -11.92
C GLN A 105 -36.93 -61.35 -12.90
N GLU A 106 -37.59 -61.84 -13.94
CA GLU A 106 -38.52 -61.06 -14.75
C GLU A 106 -39.66 -60.61 -13.83
N VAL A 107 -39.51 -59.42 -13.24
CA VAL A 107 -40.65 -58.56 -12.94
C VAL A 107 -40.80 -57.66 -14.15
N GLY A 108 -41.88 -57.88 -14.91
CA GLY A 108 -42.19 -57.15 -16.12
C GLY A 108 -42.24 -55.63 -15.88
N GLY A 109 -41.66 -54.90 -16.81
CA GLY A 109 -41.70 -53.44 -16.84
C GLY A 109 -40.65 -52.92 -17.80
N SER A 110 -41.05 -52.68 -19.04
CA SER A 110 -40.34 -51.79 -19.96
C SER A 110 -40.17 -50.43 -19.31
N ILE A 111 -38.97 -50.09 -18.83
CA ILE A 111 -38.62 -48.74 -18.38
C ILE A 111 -37.22 -48.39 -18.91
N HIS A 112 -37.21 -47.48 -19.88
CA HIS A 112 -36.14 -46.51 -20.05
C HIS A 112 -36.00 -45.77 -18.73
N ASP A 113 -34.95 -46.03 -17.96
CA ASP A 113 -34.49 -45.16 -16.88
C ASP A 113 -32.97 -45.09 -16.93
N SER A 114 -32.48 -44.13 -17.70
CA SER A 114 -31.09 -43.68 -17.74
C SER A 114 -30.78 -42.70 -16.59
N GLN A 115 -31.52 -42.76 -15.48
CA GLN A 115 -31.38 -41.84 -14.36
C GLN A 115 -31.49 -42.59 -13.02
N THR A 116 -30.41 -43.25 -12.62
CA THR A 116 -29.99 -43.46 -11.22
C THR A 116 -28.72 -44.31 -11.22
N ALA A 117 -27.56 -43.66 -11.18
CA ALA A 117 -26.27 -44.33 -11.08
C ALA A 117 -25.99 -44.67 -9.62
N GLY A 118 -26.26 -45.91 -9.20
CA GLY A 118 -25.91 -46.38 -7.87
C GLY A 118 -25.96 -47.90 -7.77
N GLN A 119 -24.96 -48.49 -7.10
CA GLN A 119 -24.94 -49.92 -6.78
C GLN A 119 -26.18 -50.29 -5.96
N ARG A 120 -27.06 -51.15 -6.50
CA ARG A 120 -28.01 -51.89 -5.66
C ARG A 120 -27.34 -53.16 -5.17
N HIS A 121 -27.38 -53.40 -3.85
CA HIS A 121 -27.09 -54.72 -3.29
C HIS A 121 -27.99 -55.76 -3.98
N GLY A 122 -27.36 -56.72 -4.67
CA GLY A 122 -28.07 -57.81 -5.36
C GLY A 122 -28.03 -57.77 -6.89
N THR A 123 -27.21 -56.92 -7.53
CA THR A 123 -26.93 -57.06 -8.97
C THR A 123 -26.18 -58.37 -9.23
N ASP A 124 -26.69 -59.16 -10.17
CA ASP A 124 -26.08 -60.43 -10.53
C ASP A 124 -24.73 -60.24 -11.25
N ARG A 125 -23.95 -61.32 -11.41
CA ARG A 125 -22.66 -61.29 -12.14
C ARG A 125 -22.79 -60.73 -13.55
N MET A 126 -23.94 -60.90 -14.20
CA MET A 126 -24.18 -60.43 -15.56
C MET A 126 -24.30 -58.90 -15.60
N GLY A 127 -25.08 -58.31 -14.70
CA GLY A 127 -25.22 -56.86 -14.55
C GLY A 127 -23.90 -56.19 -14.14
N GLN A 128 -23.08 -56.83 -13.32
CA GLN A 128 -21.75 -56.30 -12.98
C GLN A 128 -20.76 -56.32 -14.16
N ILE A 129 -20.89 -57.29 -15.08
CA ILE A 129 -20.08 -57.30 -16.31
C ILE A 129 -20.50 -56.15 -17.24
N ASP A 130 -21.79 -55.79 -17.28
CA ASP A 130 -22.27 -54.63 -18.02
C ASP A 130 -21.72 -53.31 -17.46
N LEU A 131 -21.72 -53.16 -16.13
CA LEU A 131 -21.16 -51.98 -15.45
C LEU A 131 -19.63 -51.85 -15.62
N LYS A 132 -18.92 -52.94 -15.95
CA LYS A 132 -17.47 -52.96 -16.14
C LYS A 132 -17.01 -52.24 -17.41
N ASP A 133 -17.91 -51.97 -18.36
CA ASP A 133 -17.60 -51.42 -19.70
C ASP A 133 -16.38 -52.11 -20.37
N PRO A 134 -16.57 -53.29 -20.99
CA PRO A 134 -15.49 -54.11 -21.55
C PRO A 134 -14.62 -53.44 -22.63
N SER A 135 -15.05 -52.28 -23.16
CA SER A 135 -14.33 -51.49 -24.16
C SER A 135 -13.37 -50.47 -23.55
N HIS A 136 -13.56 -50.07 -22.29
CA HIS A 136 -12.76 -49.05 -21.60
C HIS A 136 -12.25 -49.57 -20.25
N THR A 137 -11.37 -50.58 -20.30
CA THR A 137 -10.73 -51.14 -19.11
C THR A 137 -9.21 -51.04 -19.16
N TYR A 138 -8.59 -51.10 -17.99
CA TYR A 138 -7.15 -50.98 -17.79
C TYR A 138 -6.62 -52.17 -16.99
N ASN A 139 -5.41 -52.62 -17.30
CA ASN A 139 -4.65 -53.49 -16.38
C ASN A 139 -3.93 -52.59 -15.40
N VAL A 140 -4.12 -52.78 -14.09
CA VAL A 140 -3.62 -51.92 -13.04
C VAL A 140 -2.76 -52.74 -12.07
N SER A 141 -1.47 -52.42 -11.95
CA SER A 141 -0.58 -53.02 -10.95
C SER A 141 -0.38 -52.02 -9.82
N ILE A 142 -0.66 -52.44 -8.59
CA ILE A 142 -0.56 -51.60 -7.39
C ILE A 142 0.47 -52.22 -6.45
N ARG A 143 1.41 -51.39 -5.97
CA ARG A 143 2.50 -51.82 -5.08
C ARG A 143 2.77 -50.78 -4.01
N ALA A 144 3.27 -51.24 -2.87
CA ALA A 144 3.86 -50.38 -1.85
C ALA A 144 5.23 -50.91 -1.38
N ALA A 145 6.19 -50.02 -1.21
CA ALA A 145 7.51 -50.32 -0.65
C ALA A 145 7.74 -49.46 0.59
N THR A 146 8.26 -50.05 1.66
CA THR A 146 8.60 -49.32 2.89
C THR A 146 9.88 -49.88 3.49
N SER A 147 10.58 -49.02 4.24
CA SER A 147 11.77 -49.37 5.00
C SER A 147 11.46 -50.16 6.29
N LEU A 148 10.21 -50.12 6.77
CA LEU A 148 9.79 -50.79 8.00
C LEU A 148 8.88 -51.98 7.71
N LYS A 149 9.19 -53.12 8.35
CA LYS A 149 8.42 -54.37 8.19
C LYS A 149 6.97 -54.20 8.66
N ASP A 150 6.76 -53.66 9.85
CA ASP A 150 5.43 -53.54 10.46
C ASP A 150 4.50 -52.63 9.64
N CYS A 151 5.05 -51.58 9.03
CA CYS A 151 4.32 -50.74 8.07
C CYS A 151 3.89 -51.54 6.83
N ALA A 152 4.77 -52.39 6.29
CA ALA A 152 4.43 -53.21 5.14
C ALA A 152 3.34 -54.24 5.46
N GLU A 153 3.34 -54.82 6.65
CA GLU A 153 2.29 -55.74 7.10
C GLU A 153 0.96 -55.00 7.29
N ASN A 154 0.95 -53.79 7.84
CA ASN A 154 -0.29 -53.00 7.98
C ASN A 154 -0.86 -52.53 6.63
N LEU A 155 0.01 -52.25 5.65
CA LEU A 155 -0.43 -51.79 4.33
C LEU A 155 -1.20 -52.86 3.54
N THR A 156 -1.10 -54.15 3.87
CA THR A 156 -1.79 -55.22 3.12
C THR A 156 -3.30 -55.04 3.11
N ASP A 157 -3.88 -54.50 4.19
CA ASP A 157 -5.33 -54.37 4.35
C ASP A 157 -5.89 -53.00 3.94
N SER A 158 -5.01 -52.07 3.56
CA SER A 158 -5.38 -50.67 3.30
C SER A 158 -6.41 -50.47 2.18
N LEU A 159 -6.43 -51.34 1.16
CA LEU A 159 -7.30 -51.22 -0.01
C LEU A 159 -8.49 -52.21 0.00
N ASN A 160 -8.65 -53.02 1.05
CA ASN A 160 -9.67 -54.08 1.08
C ASN A 160 -11.10 -53.54 0.95
N HIS A 161 -11.36 -52.33 1.45
CA HIS A 161 -12.66 -51.66 1.38
C HIS A 161 -13.11 -51.30 -0.05
N LEU A 162 -12.20 -51.33 -1.02
CA LEU A 162 -12.49 -51.12 -2.45
C LEU A 162 -12.84 -52.42 -3.18
N SER A 163 -12.89 -53.54 -2.47
CA SER A 163 -13.30 -54.83 -3.03
C SER A 163 -14.76 -54.83 -3.46
N GLY A 164 -15.02 -55.39 -4.64
CA GLY A 164 -16.37 -55.63 -5.14
C GLY A 164 -16.97 -56.93 -4.61
N GLN A 165 -18.20 -57.22 -5.04
CA GLN A 165 -18.96 -58.38 -4.55
C GLN A 165 -18.33 -59.73 -4.92
N PHE A 166 -17.82 -59.86 -6.15
CA PHE A 166 -17.26 -61.11 -6.68
C PHE A 166 -15.76 -61.03 -7.03
N TYR A 167 -15.22 -59.82 -6.99
CA TYR A 167 -13.84 -59.50 -7.34
C TYR A 167 -13.25 -58.63 -6.23
N THR A 168 -12.21 -59.12 -5.56
CA THR A 168 -11.65 -58.49 -4.36
C THR A 168 -10.20 -58.11 -4.55
N ILE A 169 -9.75 -57.16 -3.74
CA ILE A 169 -8.35 -56.73 -3.68
C ILE A 169 -7.73 -57.35 -2.44
N GLU A 170 -6.59 -58.02 -2.59
CA GLU A 170 -5.83 -58.57 -1.45
C GLU A 170 -4.37 -58.11 -1.52
N GLY A 171 -3.84 -57.57 -0.42
CA GLY A 171 -2.43 -57.23 -0.31
C GLY A 171 -1.56 -58.44 0.04
N GLU A 172 -0.60 -58.78 -0.81
CA GLU A 172 0.41 -59.81 -0.57
C GLU A 172 1.70 -59.16 -0.03
N TYR A 173 2.12 -59.53 1.18
CA TYR A 173 3.41 -59.11 1.73
C TYR A 173 4.55 -59.95 1.11
N LEU A 174 5.36 -59.31 0.27
CA LEU A 174 6.45 -59.93 -0.49
C LEU A 174 7.82 -59.90 0.22
N GLY A 175 7.93 -59.29 1.39
CA GLY A 175 9.21 -59.08 2.06
C GLY A 175 10.20 -58.28 1.19
N GLN A 176 11.47 -58.70 1.17
CA GLN A 176 12.52 -58.16 0.29
C GLN A 176 12.48 -58.89 -1.07
N ASN A 177 11.75 -58.32 -2.04
CA ASN A 177 11.60 -58.90 -3.39
C ASN A 177 12.32 -58.03 -4.43
N GLU A 178 13.55 -58.40 -4.78
CA GLU A 178 14.40 -57.62 -5.69
C GLU A 178 13.80 -57.49 -7.10
N TYR A 179 13.11 -58.52 -7.59
CA TYR A 179 12.51 -58.50 -8.92
C TYR A 179 11.31 -57.55 -9.00
N GLU A 180 10.44 -57.58 -7.99
CA GLU A 180 9.29 -56.66 -7.93
C GLU A 180 9.75 -55.22 -7.71
N TYR A 181 10.81 -55.01 -6.90
CA TYR A 181 11.42 -53.71 -6.70
C TYR A 181 12.03 -53.15 -8.00
N LYS A 182 12.78 -53.97 -8.76
CA LYS A 182 13.30 -53.56 -10.08
C LYS A 182 12.18 -53.20 -11.06
N ARG A 183 11.06 -53.93 -11.05
CA ARG A 183 9.88 -53.60 -11.87
C ARG A 183 9.19 -52.31 -11.43
N MET A 184 9.18 -52.04 -10.13
CA MET A 184 8.68 -50.78 -9.57
C MET A 184 9.51 -49.59 -10.04
N LEU A 185 10.85 -49.72 -10.03
CA LEU A 185 11.76 -48.69 -10.57
C LEU A 185 11.64 -48.50 -12.08
N SER A 186 11.33 -49.57 -12.83
CA SER A 186 11.16 -49.51 -14.29
C SER A 186 9.73 -49.18 -14.74
N HIS A 187 8.83 -48.81 -13.83
CA HIS A 187 7.42 -48.51 -14.11
C HIS A 187 6.67 -49.63 -14.88
N GLY A 188 7.04 -50.89 -14.66
CA GLY A 188 6.47 -52.03 -15.39
C GLY A 188 5.29 -52.70 -14.69
N ILE A 189 4.32 -53.24 -15.44
CA ILE A 189 3.22 -54.07 -14.93
C ILE A 189 3.71 -55.48 -14.55
N THR A 190 3.20 -56.04 -13.46
CA THR A 190 3.40 -57.47 -13.13
C THR A 190 2.31 -58.30 -13.79
N TYR A 191 2.68 -59.04 -14.83
CA TYR A 191 1.80 -60.02 -15.44
C TYR A 191 1.91 -61.38 -14.75
N PRO A 192 0.82 -62.18 -14.72
CA PRO A 192 0.81 -63.50 -14.14
C PRO A 192 1.73 -64.46 -14.89
N ASN A 193 2.47 -65.27 -14.15
CA ASN A 193 3.25 -66.37 -14.69
C ASN A 193 2.36 -67.57 -15.10
N GLY A 194 2.95 -68.59 -15.74
CA GLY A 194 2.23 -69.76 -16.29
C GLY A 194 1.25 -70.45 -15.33
N TYR A 195 1.60 -70.56 -14.04
CA TYR A 195 0.73 -71.13 -13.00
C TYR A 195 -0.35 -70.14 -12.52
N GLU A 196 0.02 -68.88 -12.31
CA GLU A 196 -0.89 -67.81 -11.89
C GLU A 196 -1.96 -67.52 -12.94
N LEU A 197 -1.66 -67.71 -14.23
CA LEU A 197 -2.62 -67.60 -15.34
C LEU A 197 -3.84 -68.52 -15.17
N VAL A 198 -3.68 -69.67 -14.52
CA VAL A 198 -4.75 -70.65 -14.25
C VAL A 198 -5.39 -70.46 -12.87
N GLY A 199 -4.69 -69.82 -11.94
CA GLY A 199 -5.18 -69.47 -10.61
C GLY A 199 -6.30 -68.42 -10.60
N ARG A 200 -6.94 -68.26 -9.44
CA ARG A 200 -7.97 -67.23 -9.17
C ARG A 200 -7.41 -65.91 -8.64
N GLN A 201 -6.11 -65.86 -8.41
CA GLN A 201 -5.40 -64.71 -7.89
C GLN A 201 -4.44 -64.22 -8.97
N LYS A 202 -4.46 -62.92 -9.25
CA LYS A 202 -3.69 -62.27 -10.32
C LYS A 202 -2.87 -61.12 -9.74
N PRO A 203 -1.62 -60.93 -10.18
CA PRO A 203 -0.74 -59.86 -9.67
C PRO A 203 -1.08 -58.45 -10.19
N PHE A 204 -2.24 -58.28 -10.82
CA PHE A 204 -2.77 -57.00 -11.30
C PHE A 204 -4.30 -57.01 -11.25
N LEU A 205 -4.89 -55.81 -11.22
CA LEU A 205 -6.33 -55.58 -11.25
C LEU A 205 -6.81 -55.22 -12.67
N VAL A 206 -8.05 -55.57 -12.99
CA VAL A 206 -8.74 -55.00 -14.16
C VAL A 206 -9.75 -53.98 -13.67
N CYS A 207 -9.60 -52.72 -14.08
CA CYS A 207 -10.44 -51.60 -13.65
C CYS A 207 -11.00 -50.84 -14.86
N ASN A 208 -12.26 -50.42 -14.79
CA ASN A 208 -12.80 -49.38 -15.65
C ASN A 208 -12.40 -47.99 -15.12
N VAL A 209 -12.81 -46.92 -15.80
CA VAL A 209 -12.45 -45.53 -15.43
C VAL A 209 -12.90 -45.17 -14.01
N LYS A 210 -14.12 -45.55 -13.62
CA LYS A 210 -14.69 -45.23 -12.30
C LYS A 210 -14.01 -46.01 -11.17
N GLU A 211 -13.57 -47.23 -11.43
CA GLU A 211 -12.84 -48.04 -10.45
C GLU A 211 -11.38 -47.59 -10.34
N LEU A 212 -10.76 -47.22 -11.46
CA LEU A 212 -9.39 -46.70 -11.52
C LEU A 212 -9.28 -45.39 -10.72
N ALA A 213 -10.28 -44.52 -10.81
CA ALA A 213 -10.34 -43.25 -10.08
C ALA A 213 -10.12 -43.41 -8.57
N ASN A 214 -10.54 -44.51 -7.95
CA ASN A 214 -10.28 -44.76 -6.51
C ASN A 214 -8.79 -44.80 -6.15
N PHE A 215 -7.91 -45.13 -7.11
CA PHE A 215 -6.48 -45.30 -6.85
C PHE A 215 -5.63 -44.11 -7.29
N ILE A 216 -6.18 -43.24 -8.14
CA ILE A 216 -5.44 -42.13 -8.75
C ILE A 216 -5.97 -40.74 -8.35
N THR A 217 -7.17 -40.67 -7.76
CA THR A 217 -7.75 -39.41 -7.29
C THR A 217 -7.36 -39.17 -5.84
N VAL A 218 -6.66 -38.06 -5.59
CA VAL A 218 -6.35 -37.57 -4.23
C VAL A 218 -7.39 -36.50 -3.87
N PRO A 219 -8.24 -36.72 -2.85
CA PRO A 219 -9.28 -35.75 -2.51
C PRO A 219 -8.74 -34.60 -1.64
N SER A 220 -9.54 -33.55 -1.47
CA SER A 220 -9.21 -32.39 -0.63
C SER A 220 -8.80 -32.82 0.79
N ILE A 221 -7.87 -32.10 1.43
CA ILE A 221 -7.43 -32.38 2.80
C ILE A 221 -8.59 -32.41 3.79
N ASP A 222 -9.69 -31.71 3.50
CA ASP A 222 -10.88 -31.68 4.36
C ASP A 222 -11.59 -33.04 4.42
N SER A 223 -11.42 -33.88 3.38
CA SER A 223 -11.88 -35.27 3.36
C SER A 223 -10.91 -36.26 4.02
N LEU A 224 -9.73 -35.79 4.44
CA LEU A 224 -8.75 -36.61 5.14
C LEU A 224 -9.00 -36.62 6.65
N PRO A 225 -8.78 -37.77 7.32
CA PRO A 225 -8.79 -37.86 8.78
C PRO A 225 -7.79 -36.89 9.44
N LYS A 226 -8.10 -36.36 10.63
CA LYS A 226 -7.32 -35.29 11.30
C LYS A 226 -5.82 -35.57 11.42
N ALA A 227 -5.44 -36.82 11.70
CA ALA A 227 -4.03 -37.25 11.77
C ALA A 227 -3.35 -37.19 10.39
N SER A 228 -4.10 -37.50 9.32
CA SER A 228 -3.61 -37.43 7.95
C SER A 228 -3.53 -36.00 7.42
N ARG A 229 -4.40 -35.09 7.89
CA ARG A 229 -4.30 -33.65 7.56
C ARG A 229 -2.98 -33.06 8.05
N ALA A 230 -2.59 -33.35 9.30
CA ALA A 230 -1.34 -32.84 9.87
C ALA A 230 -0.09 -33.41 9.18
N GLY A 231 -0.12 -34.69 8.75
CA GLY A 231 1.03 -35.36 8.14
C GLY A 231 1.24 -35.13 6.64
N THR A 232 0.21 -34.72 5.89
CA THR A 232 0.31 -34.54 4.42
C THR A 232 0.88 -33.19 3.99
N GLY A 233 0.88 -32.19 4.88
CA GLY A 233 1.26 -30.81 4.53
C GLY A 233 0.37 -30.18 3.44
N GLY A 234 -0.84 -30.71 3.22
CA GLY A 234 -1.84 -30.07 2.37
C GLY A 234 -2.49 -28.88 3.08
N THR A 235 -3.07 -27.97 2.31
CA THR A 235 -3.83 -26.82 2.83
C THR A 235 -5.33 -27.07 2.69
N PRO A 236 -6.19 -26.56 3.61
CA PRO A 236 -7.66 -26.59 3.48
C PRO A 236 -8.14 -26.16 2.09
N LYS A 237 -9.32 -26.61 1.64
CA LYS A 237 -9.90 -26.17 0.34
C LYS A 237 -9.96 -24.65 0.23
N ALA A 238 -10.32 -23.97 1.32
CA ALA A 238 -10.34 -22.51 1.44
C ALA A 238 -8.95 -21.84 1.28
N GLN A 239 -7.86 -22.58 1.48
CA GLN A 239 -6.47 -22.12 1.37
C GLN A 239 -5.75 -22.67 0.13
N SER A 240 -6.47 -23.34 -0.77
CA SER A 240 -5.95 -23.68 -2.09
C SER A 240 -6.19 -22.47 -3.03
N PRO A 241 -5.42 -22.26 -4.11
CA PRO A 241 -5.72 -21.21 -5.08
C PRO A 241 -7.16 -21.33 -5.63
N LEU A 242 -7.84 -20.20 -5.86
CA LEU A 242 -9.23 -20.15 -6.41
C LEU A 242 -9.27 -20.78 -7.79
N THR A 243 -8.43 -20.27 -8.67
CA THR A 243 -8.26 -20.74 -10.03
C THR A 243 -6.78 -21.05 -10.27
N SER A 244 -6.49 -21.94 -11.22
CA SER A 244 -5.18 -21.93 -11.87
C SER A 244 -5.32 -20.94 -13.02
N PRO A 245 -4.78 -19.72 -12.90
CA PRO A 245 -5.04 -18.67 -13.88
C PRO A 245 -4.64 -19.16 -15.28
N ASN A 246 -5.48 -18.91 -16.28
CA ASN A 246 -5.15 -19.18 -17.68
C ASN A 246 -4.02 -18.24 -18.14
N GLU A 247 -3.29 -18.63 -19.18
CA GLU A 247 -2.18 -17.83 -19.74
C GLU A 247 -2.61 -16.49 -20.30
N GLU A 248 -3.88 -16.36 -20.69
CA GLU A 248 -4.46 -15.12 -21.19
C GLU A 248 -4.48 -14.04 -20.10
N ILE A 249 -4.81 -14.39 -18.86
CA ILE A 249 -4.84 -13.47 -17.72
C ILE A 249 -3.45 -12.91 -17.44
N PHE A 250 -2.43 -13.79 -17.41
CA PHE A 250 -1.05 -13.36 -17.18
C PHE A 250 -0.52 -12.48 -18.30
N ARG A 251 -1.06 -12.58 -19.52
CA ARG A 251 -0.66 -11.75 -20.64
C ARG A 251 -1.36 -10.39 -20.63
N GLU A 252 -2.59 -10.37 -20.15
CA GLU A 252 -3.40 -9.16 -20.10
C GLU A 252 -3.02 -8.28 -18.92
N PHE A 253 -2.92 -8.88 -17.74
CA PHE A 253 -2.55 -8.19 -16.50
C PHE A 253 -1.05 -8.31 -16.25
N SER A 254 -0.22 -8.07 -17.26
CA SER A 254 1.25 -8.15 -17.16
C SER A 254 1.96 -6.83 -16.93
N ASP A 255 1.25 -5.71 -17.08
CA ASP A 255 1.85 -4.37 -17.15
C ASP A 255 1.06 -3.37 -16.30
N GLY A 256 1.69 -2.23 -15.98
CA GLY A 256 1.11 -1.18 -15.15
C GLY A 256 1.30 -1.38 -13.64
N MET A 257 0.32 -0.94 -12.85
CA MET A 257 0.36 -0.99 -11.38
C MET A 257 0.31 -2.44 -10.88
N THR A 258 1.42 -2.92 -10.32
CA THR A 258 1.56 -4.32 -9.91
C THR A 258 0.99 -4.55 -8.51
N ILE A 259 -0.11 -5.29 -8.42
CA ILE A 259 -0.90 -5.45 -7.19
C ILE A 259 -0.56 -6.70 -6.36
N GLY A 260 0.23 -7.62 -6.92
CA GLY A 260 0.64 -8.85 -6.25
C GLY A 260 1.09 -9.95 -7.22
N ARG A 261 1.35 -11.15 -6.68
CA ARG A 261 1.70 -12.34 -7.45
C ARG A 261 0.62 -13.40 -7.35
N ALA A 262 0.09 -13.88 -8.47
CA ALA A 262 -0.92 -14.92 -8.47
C ALA A 262 -0.37 -16.24 -7.92
N VAL A 263 -1.13 -16.88 -7.04
CA VAL A 263 -0.80 -18.20 -6.51
C VAL A 263 -1.26 -19.25 -7.51
N THR A 264 -0.34 -20.02 -8.08
CA THR A 264 -0.65 -21.12 -9.00
C THR A 264 -0.72 -22.47 -8.28
N ALA A 265 -1.56 -23.40 -8.75
CA ALA A 265 -1.67 -24.75 -8.19
C ALA A 265 -0.40 -25.61 -8.40
N ILE A 266 0.48 -25.22 -9.30
CA ILE A 266 1.81 -25.82 -9.45
C ILE A 266 2.65 -25.35 -8.26
N ARG A 267 2.89 -26.26 -7.31
CA ARG A 267 3.84 -26.07 -6.23
C ARG A 267 5.24 -25.95 -6.84
N ASP A 268 5.69 -24.72 -7.11
CA ASP A 268 7.13 -24.49 -7.17
C ASP A 268 7.68 -24.78 -5.77
N THR A 269 8.34 -25.93 -5.68
CA THR A 269 8.90 -26.49 -4.45
C THR A 269 10.18 -25.77 -4.02
N ASP A 270 10.64 -24.81 -4.83
CA ASP A 270 11.87 -24.04 -4.65
C ASP A 270 11.63 -22.58 -4.25
N VAL A 271 10.38 -22.10 -4.14
CA VAL A 271 10.11 -20.77 -3.59
C VAL A 271 9.88 -20.94 -2.07
N PRO A 272 10.76 -20.38 -1.20
CA PRO A 272 10.50 -20.34 0.23
C PRO A 272 9.10 -19.80 0.51
N PRO A 273 8.45 -20.14 1.64
CA PRO A 273 7.26 -19.41 2.06
C PRO A 273 7.63 -17.93 2.04
N SER A 274 7.08 -17.21 1.06
CA SER A 274 7.35 -15.81 0.84
C SER A 274 6.63 -15.06 1.94
N ASP A 275 7.28 -15.00 3.11
CA ASP A 275 7.02 -13.93 4.05
C ASP A 275 7.27 -12.60 3.31
N ILE A 276 6.64 -11.53 3.78
CA ILE A 276 6.99 -10.16 3.37
C ILE A 276 8.43 -9.95 3.86
N SER A 277 9.40 -10.43 3.09
CA SER A 277 10.82 -10.33 3.41
C SER A 277 11.36 -9.13 2.67
N ALA A 278 12.16 -8.34 3.38
CA ALA A 278 12.95 -7.33 2.71
C ALA A 278 13.94 -8.00 1.76
N ILE A 279 14.07 -7.43 0.58
CA ILE A 279 14.98 -7.89 -0.46
C ILE A 279 16.40 -7.38 -0.19
N GLU A 280 17.39 -8.18 -0.54
CA GLU A 280 18.80 -7.90 -0.26
C GLU A 280 19.46 -7.07 -1.38
N SER A 281 18.83 -6.96 -2.54
CA SER A 281 19.32 -6.16 -3.67
C SER A 281 18.19 -5.40 -4.39
N LYS A 282 18.51 -4.23 -4.96
CA LYS A 282 17.54 -3.44 -5.75
C LYS A 282 17.00 -4.20 -6.96
N ASN A 283 17.86 -4.97 -7.63
CA ASN A 283 17.49 -5.74 -8.82
C ASN A 283 16.48 -6.84 -8.52
N GLU A 284 16.51 -7.40 -7.32
CA GLU A 284 15.54 -8.41 -6.91
C GLU A 284 14.11 -7.87 -6.96
N TRP A 285 13.88 -6.60 -6.58
CA TRP A 285 12.54 -6.00 -6.68
C TRP A 285 12.03 -6.00 -8.14
N TRP A 286 12.87 -5.53 -9.06
CA TRP A 286 12.57 -5.50 -10.48
C TRP A 286 12.33 -6.89 -11.05
N ASP A 287 13.13 -7.87 -10.62
CA ASP A 287 12.94 -9.26 -11.01
C ASP A 287 11.57 -9.78 -10.54
N GLN A 288 11.11 -9.39 -9.35
CA GLN A 288 9.79 -9.78 -8.82
C GLN A 288 8.63 -9.17 -9.62
N LEU A 289 8.74 -7.90 -10.04
CA LEU A 289 7.74 -7.25 -10.88
C LEU A 289 7.66 -7.88 -12.27
N ASN A 290 8.80 -8.30 -12.82
CA ASN A 290 8.88 -8.91 -14.15
C ASN A 290 8.59 -10.43 -14.15
N GLN A 291 8.19 -11.01 -13.02
CA GLN A 291 7.80 -12.42 -12.99
C GLN A 291 6.51 -12.64 -13.77
N ARG A 292 6.43 -13.76 -14.46
CA ARG A 292 5.21 -14.21 -15.16
C ARG A 292 3.95 -14.17 -14.29
N HIS A 293 4.09 -14.42 -12.99
CA HIS A 293 2.97 -14.49 -12.07
C HIS A 293 2.64 -13.15 -11.40
N ALA A 294 3.39 -12.09 -11.68
CA ALA A 294 3.04 -10.74 -11.26
C ALA A 294 1.80 -10.28 -12.02
N ILE A 295 0.88 -9.64 -11.29
CA ILE A 295 -0.38 -9.13 -11.84
C ILE A 295 -0.30 -7.61 -11.79
N GLY A 296 -0.24 -6.99 -12.97
CA GLY A 296 -0.25 -5.55 -13.22
C GLY A 296 -1.60 -5.08 -13.76
N LEU A 297 -2.01 -3.88 -13.37
CA LEU A 297 -3.19 -3.19 -13.89
C LEU A 297 -2.76 -2.05 -14.81
N SER A 298 -3.16 -2.12 -16.09
CA SER A 298 -2.90 -1.05 -17.06
C SER A 298 -3.64 0.23 -16.70
N ALA A 299 -3.32 1.34 -17.37
CA ALA A 299 -4.08 2.59 -17.20
C ALA A 299 -5.58 2.37 -17.49
N SER A 300 -5.91 1.59 -18.51
CA SER A 300 -7.29 1.25 -18.86
C SER A 300 -8.02 0.48 -17.75
N ASP A 301 -7.34 -0.47 -17.11
CA ASP A 301 -7.87 -1.22 -15.96
C ASP A 301 -8.11 -0.31 -14.76
N LEU A 302 -7.18 0.63 -14.50
CA LEU A 302 -7.25 1.56 -13.40
C LEU A 302 -8.37 2.59 -13.55
N THR A 303 -8.81 2.94 -14.77
CA THR A 303 -9.97 3.83 -14.96
C THR A 303 -11.27 3.28 -14.37
N HIS A 304 -11.31 1.98 -14.07
CA HIS A 304 -12.43 1.32 -13.40
C HIS A 304 -12.31 1.26 -11.87
N HIS A 305 -11.37 2.02 -11.32
CA HIS A 305 -11.11 2.18 -9.89
C HIS A 305 -10.76 0.87 -9.16
N TYR A 306 -10.22 0.99 -7.96
CA TYR A 306 -9.93 -0.17 -7.13
C TYR A 306 -10.13 0.14 -5.65
N PHE A 307 -10.41 -0.89 -4.87
CA PHE A 307 -10.31 -0.78 -3.42
C PHE A 307 -9.46 -1.91 -2.83
N ARG A 308 -8.76 -1.59 -1.75
CA ARG A 308 -7.98 -2.55 -0.96
C ARG A 308 -8.50 -2.57 0.47
N ALA A 309 -9.03 -3.71 0.90
CA ALA A 309 -9.59 -3.88 2.23
C ALA A 309 -8.89 -5.01 2.99
N ALA A 310 -8.29 -4.68 4.14
CA ALA A 310 -7.72 -5.66 5.05
C ALA A 310 -7.59 -5.12 6.48
N THR A 311 -7.51 -6.03 7.45
CA THR A 311 -7.22 -5.68 8.85
C THR A 311 -5.84 -5.05 9.02
N THR A 312 -5.67 -4.26 10.08
CA THR A 312 -4.38 -3.65 10.45
C THR A 312 -3.29 -4.70 10.61
N GLY A 313 -2.08 -4.40 10.12
CA GLY A 313 -0.96 -5.34 10.12
C GLY A 313 -1.01 -6.41 9.03
N SER A 314 -1.94 -6.33 8.08
CA SER A 314 -2.00 -7.23 6.91
C SER A 314 -1.09 -6.79 5.74
N GLY A 315 -0.28 -5.74 5.92
CA GLY A 315 0.62 -5.23 4.89
C GLY A 315 -0.02 -4.25 3.90
N LYS A 316 -1.14 -3.60 4.24
CA LYS A 316 -1.78 -2.59 3.37
C LYS A 316 -0.84 -1.48 2.95
N THR A 317 -0.17 -0.86 3.93
CA THR A 317 0.77 0.26 3.69
C THR A 317 1.90 -0.13 2.75
N VAL A 318 2.54 -1.29 2.98
CA VAL A 318 3.59 -1.81 2.09
C VAL A 318 3.04 -2.11 0.69
N ALA A 319 1.81 -2.62 0.59
CA ALA A 319 1.16 -2.83 -0.70
C ALA A 319 0.89 -1.50 -1.41
N THR A 320 0.37 -0.48 -0.71
CA THR A 320 0.16 0.88 -1.25
C THR A 320 1.46 1.49 -1.76
N VAL A 321 2.58 1.35 -1.01
CA VAL A 321 3.90 1.83 -1.48
C VAL A 321 4.34 1.13 -2.76
N ASN A 322 4.17 -0.20 -2.85
CA ASN A 322 4.45 -0.94 -4.09
C ASN A 322 3.51 -0.53 -5.25
N ASP A 323 2.23 -0.28 -4.97
CA ASP A 323 1.25 0.19 -5.95
C ASP A 323 1.73 1.54 -6.54
N ILE A 324 2.17 2.50 -5.71
CA ILE A 324 2.69 3.79 -6.17
C ILE A 324 3.99 3.64 -6.96
N LEU A 325 4.96 2.88 -6.45
CA LEU A 325 6.27 2.69 -7.11
C LEU A 325 6.13 1.99 -8.47
N SER A 326 5.26 0.97 -8.56
CA SER A 326 5.00 0.25 -9.80
C SER A 326 4.18 1.09 -10.79
N THR A 327 3.26 1.93 -10.33
CA THR A 327 2.56 2.91 -11.18
C THR A 327 3.56 3.89 -11.80
N TYR A 328 4.38 4.55 -10.97
CA TYR A 328 5.35 5.56 -11.40
C TYR A 328 6.38 5.03 -12.43
N THR A 329 6.75 3.75 -12.35
CA THR A 329 7.73 3.18 -13.29
C THR A 329 7.13 2.68 -14.61
N THR A 330 5.81 2.49 -14.70
CA THR A 330 5.17 1.84 -15.87
C THR A 330 4.16 2.72 -16.59
N LEU A 331 3.46 3.61 -15.87
CA LEU A 331 2.38 4.43 -16.40
C LEU A 331 2.76 5.90 -16.37
N ASN A 332 2.16 6.67 -17.28
CA ASN A 332 2.27 8.12 -17.31
C ASN A 332 1.12 8.74 -16.47
N GLY A 333 1.30 9.99 -16.07
CA GLY A 333 0.34 10.75 -15.27
C GLY A 333 0.63 10.72 -13.77
N PRO A 334 -0.03 11.59 -12.99
CA PRO A 334 0.33 11.79 -11.60
C PRO A 334 -0.25 10.69 -10.71
N THR A 335 0.47 10.37 -9.63
CA THR A 335 -0.08 9.60 -8.51
C THR A 335 -0.21 10.49 -7.28
N VAL A 336 -1.44 10.71 -6.81
CA VAL A 336 -1.71 11.50 -5.60
C VAL A 336 -2.11 10.57 -4.47
N VAL A 337 -1.53 10.74 -3.29
CA VAL A 337 -1.81 9.91 -2.11
C VAL A 337 -2.23 10.80 -0.97
N VAL A 338 -3.39 10.53 -0.38
CA VAL A 338 -3.87 11.21 0.83
C VAL A 338 -3.74 10.24 2.00
N ASP A 339 -2.82 10.53 2.93
CA ASP A 339 -2.58 9.74 4.13
C ASP A 339 -3.09 10.47 5.39
N PRO A 340 -4.16 9.98 6.03
CA PRO A 340 -4.66 10.52 7.30
C PRO A 340 -4.08 9.83 8.55
N LYS A 341 -3.16 8.87 8.40
CA LYS A 341 -2.66 8.09 9.56
C LYS A 341 -1.53 8.78 10.30
N GLY A 342 -0.77 9.67 9.65
CA GLY A 342 0.44 10.28 10.25
C GLY A 342 1.50 9.26 10.62
N GLY A 343 1.63 8.21 9.81
CA GLY A 343 2.65 7.17 10.00
C GLY A 343 3.83 7.34 9.04
N ASP A 344 4.73 6.37 9.05
CA ASP A 344 5.96 6.42 8.24
C ASP A 344 5.75 6.16 6.73
N MET A 345 4.51 6.13 6.23
CA MET A 345 4.23 5.75 4.83
C MET A 345 4.85 6.73 3.83
N CYS A 346 4.61 8.03 3.99
CA CYS A 346 5.16 9.06 3.12
C CYS A 346 6.69 9.04 3.14
N GLU A 347 7.29 8.94 4.33
CA GLU A 347 8.73 8.83 4.47
C GLU A 347 9.30 7.56 3.84
N ASN A 348 8.65 6.41 4.06
CA ASN A 348 9.06 5.16 3.46
C ASN A 348 8.97 5.21 1.93
N TYR A 349 7.94 5.85 1.38
CA TYR A 349 7.86 6.09 -0.06
C TYR A 349 9.06 6.91 -0.55
N LEU A 350 9.39 8.03 0.10
CA LEU A 350 10.55 8.85 -0.28
C LEU A 350 11.87 8.06 -0.25
N ARG A 351 12.09 7.27 0.80
CA ARG A 351 13.27 6.40 0.90
C ARG A 351 13.29 5.39 -0.24
N CYS A 352 12.14 4.77 -0.56
CA CYS A 352 12.05 3.79 -1.64
C CYS A 352 12.24 4.41 -3.02
N HIS A 353 11.57 5.52 -3.31
CA HIS A 353 11.66 6.25 -4.57
C HIS A 353 13.12 6.64 -4.83
N ARG A 354 13.77 7.29 -3.87
CA ARG A 354 15.18 7.67 -4.00
C ARG A 354 16.10 6.47 -4.18
N THR A 355 15.79 5.36 -3.51
CA THR A 355 16.57 4.12 -3.64
C THR A 355 16.45 3.54 -5.04
N LEU A 356 15.26 3.56 -5.64
CA LEU A 356 15.00 2.96 -6.95
C LEU A 356 15.38 3.87 -8.12
N PHE A 357 15.07 5.17 -8.03
CA PHE A 357 15.15 6.14 -9.13
C PHE A 357 16.32 7.13 -9.00
N GLY A 358 16.89 7.28 -7.80
CA GLY A 358 18.14 8.04 -7.56
C GLY A 358 17.95 9.41 -6.93
N ASP A 359 16.85 10.10 -7.23
CA ASP A 359 16.50 11.42 -6.70
C ASP A 359 15.04 11.49 -6.23
N LEU A 360 14.56 12.71 -5.97
CA LEU A 360 13.20 13.01 -5.50
C LEU A 360 12.60 14.19 -6.27
N ASP A 361 13.06 14.49 -7.49
CA ASP A 361 12.63 15.68 -8.23
C ASP A 361 11.16 15.63 -8.65
N ASP A 362 10.67 14.41 -8.91
CA ASP A 362 9.29 14.13 -9.30
C ASP A 362 8.37 13.80 -8.12
N VAL A 363 8.81 14.05 -6.88
CA VAL A 363 7.99 13.85 -5.67
C VAL A 363 7.70 15.17 -4.97
N GLU A 364 6.42 15.44 -4.68
CA GLU A 364 6.00 16.53 -3.81
C GLU A 364 5.48 15.94 -2.49
N TYR A 365 5.85 16.54 -1.35
CA TYR A 365 5.37 16.13 -0.03
C TYR A 365 4.75 17.33 0.67
N ILE A 366 3.42 17.34 0.79
CA ILE A 366 2.64 18.43 1.39
C ILE A 366 2.04 17.93 2.72
N LYS A 367 2.47 18.51 3.84
CA LYS A 367 1.88 18.25 5.15
C LYS A 367 0.76 19.24 5.44
N ILE A 368 -0.33 18.81 6.06
CA ILE A 368 -1.50 19.65 6.34
C ILE A 368 -1.83 19.66 7.84
N PRO A 369 -1.79 20.85 8.49
CA PRO A 369 -1.23 22.11 8.00
C PRO A 369 0.30 22.03 7.86
N GLU A 370 0.89 22.91 7.05
CA GLU A 370 2.34 23.05 6.97
C GLU A 370 2.89 23.87 8.15
N GLU A 371 4.22 23.98 8.25
CA GLU A 371 4.89 24.89 9.19
C GLU A 371 4.32 26.32 9.11
N ASP A 372 4.33 27.03 10.24
CA ASP A 372 3.78 28.39 10.40
C ASP A 372 2.29 28.54 10.04
N GLY A 373 1.55 27.43 9.95
CA GLY A 373 0.13 27.44 9.60
C GLY A 373 -0.15 27.68 8.12
N MET A 374 0.86 27.50 7.26
CA MET A 374 0.73 27.59 5.81
C MET A 374 -0.27 26.54 5.29
N ILE A 375 -1.03 26.90 4.26
CA ILE A 375 -2.05 26.04 3.66
C ILE A 375 -1.87 25.95 2.14
N PRO A 376 -2.24 24.83 1.49
CA PRO A 376 -2.24 24.77 0.03
C PRO A 376 -3.30 25.73 -0.53
N GLY A 377 -2.90 26.55 -1.51
CA GLY A 377 -3.83 27.45 -2.21
C GLY A 377 -4.81 26.64 -3.05
N ILE A 378 -6.10 26.68 -2.68
CA ILE A 378 -7.20 25.99 -3.38
C ILE A 378 -8.37 26.97 -3.52
N PRO A 379 -8.65 27.50 -4.73
CA PRO A 379 -9.75 28.44 -4.97
C PRO A 379 -11.09 27.69 -4.99
N PHE A 380 -11.70 27.55 -3.82
CA PHE A 380 -12.91 26.73 -3.66
C PHE A 380 -14.17 27.39 -4.24
N PHE A 381 -14.34 28.70 -4.03
CA PHE A 381 -15.49 29.47 -4.48
C PHE A 381 -15.17 30.20 -5.81
N ASP A 382 -14.72 29.46 -6.82
CA ASP A 382 -14.40 30.01 -8.14
C ASP A 382 -15.10 29.22 -9.24
N LEU A 383 -15.91 29.90 -10.05
CA LEU A 383 -16.67 29.32 -11.15
C LEU A 383 -15.89 29.30 -12.46
N ARG A 384 -14.87 30.15 -12.62
CA ARG A 384 -14.19 30.39 -13.90
C ARG A 384 -13.64 29.09 -14.51
N PRO A 385 -13.00 28.17 -13.74
CA PRO A 385 -12.60 26.86 -14.29
C PRO A 385 -13.74 26.05 -14.90
N LEU A 386 -14.90 26.00 -14.24
CA LEU A 386 -16.03 25.19 -14.70
C LEU A 386 -16.73 25.82 -15.91
N VAL A 387 -16.88 27.15 -15.92
CA VAL A 387 -17.67 27.88 -16.92
C VAL A 387 -16.85 28.22 -18.15
N GLU A 388 -15.65 28.79 -17.99
CA GLU A 388 -14.82 29.23 -19.13
C GLU A 388 -14.07 28.06 -19.78
N ALA A 389 -13.45 27.20 -18.98
CA ALA A 389 -12.65 26.08 -19.49
C ALA A 389 -13.46 24.77 -19.63
N GLY A 390 -14.33 24.47 -18.67
CA GLY A 390 -15.15 23.26 -18.67
C GLY A 390 -16.44 23.31 -19.52
N ASP A 391 -16.79 24.47 -20.09
CA ASP A 391 -18.03 24.71 -20.87
C ASP A 391 -19.30 24.26 -20.14
N LEU A 392 -19.32 24.36 -18.80
CA LEU A 392 -20.53 24.10 -18.02
C LEU A 392 -21.49 25.29 -18.07
N GLU A 393 -22.78 24.98 -18.08
CA GLU A 393 -23.80 25.97 -17.76
C GLU A 393 -23.56 26.54 -16.35
N ARG A 394 -23.46 27.88 -16.25
CA ARG A 394 -23.21 28.60 -14.99
C ARG A 394 -24.10 28.15 -13.84
N ALA A 395 -25.40 27.94 -14.09
CA ALA A 395 -26.34 27.48 -13.07
C ALA A 395 -25.97 26.10 -12.52
N THR A 396 -25.45 25.20 -13.36
CA THR A 396 -24.95 23.88 -12.96
C THR A 396 -23.63 24.01 -12.20
N ALA A 397 -22.72 24.88 -12.64
CA ALA A 397 -21.46 25.13 -11.94
C ALA A 397 -21.68 25.68 -10.51
N VAL A 398 -22.58 26.66 -10.36
CA VAL A 398 -22.99 27.21 -9.06
C VAL A 398 -23.57 26.12 -8.16
N GLN A 399 -24.45 25.26 -8.70
CA GLN A 399 -25.04 24.19 -7.92
C GLN A 399 -23.98 23.17 -7.45
N ASN A 400 -22.99 22.82 -8.27
CA ASN A 400 -21.90 21.94 -7.86
C ASN A 400 -21.10 22.52 -6.67
N ILE A 401 -20.74 23.81 -6.72
CA ILE A 401 -20.02 24.47 -5.60
C ILE A 401 -20.87 24.46 -4.33
N VAL A 402 -22.18 24.75 -4.45
CA VAL A 402 -23.12 24.68 -3.33
C VAL A 402 -23.12 23.26 -2.74
N ASP A 403 -23.30 22.23 -3.56
CA ASP A 403 -23.41 20.85 -3.10
C ASP A 403 -22.11 20.40 -2.41
N HIS A 404 -20.95 20.74 -2.99
CA HIS A 404 -19.64 20.46 -2.39
C HIS A 404 -19.42 21.21 -1.06
N TYR A 405 -19.88 22.46 -0.96
CA TYR A 405 -19.80 23.23 0.29
C TYR A 405 -20.64 22.57 1.38
N PHE A 406 -21.82 22.05 1.05
CA PHE A 406 -22.63 21.28 1.99
C PHE A 406 -21.95 19.98 2.44
N GLN A 407 -21.15 19.31 1.59
CA GLN A 407 -20.33 18.17 2.02
C GLN A 407 -19.32 18.57 3.11
N VAL A 408 -18.65 19.72 2.96
CA VAL A 408 -17.75 20.26 3.99
C VAL A 408 -18.51 20.54 5.29
N LEU A 409 -19.72 21.12 5.21
CA LEU A 409 -20.59 21.35 6.36
C LEU A 409 -21.04 20.04 7.03
N TYR A 410 -21.31 18.96 6.28
CA TYR A 410 -21.68 17.67 6.84
C TYR A 410 -20.56 17.08 7.72
N PHE A 411 -19.29 17.26 7.36
CA PHE A 411 -18.18 16.86 8.23
C PHE A 411 -18.02 17.76 9.46
N ALA A 412 -18.21 19.08 9.30
CA ALA A 412 -18.10 20.04 10.39
C ALA A 412 -19.20 19.86 11.46
N LEU A 413 -20.46 19.73 11.03
CA LEU A 413 -21.66 19.80 11.86
C LEU A 413 -22.38 18.46 12.05
N GLY A 414 -22.19 17.52 11.13
CA GLY A 414 -22.94 16.25 11.06
C GLY A 414 -24.16 16.35 10.13
N LYS A 415 -24.34 15.33 9.29
CA LYS A 415 -25.39 15.28 8.26
C LYS A 415 -26.79 15.56 8.79
N GLU A 416 -27.20 14.87 9.86
CA GLU A 416 -28.54 15.04 10.46
C GLU A 416 -28.81 16.50 10.90
N THR A 417 -27.81 17.17 11.46
CA THR A 417 -27.94 18.56 11.93
C THR A 417 -28.13 19.53 10.76
N VAL A 418 -27.47 19.26 9.63
CA VAL A 418 -27.59 20.09 8.43
C VAL A 418 -28.92 19.83 7.73
N ASP A 419 -29.32 18.57 7.56
CA ASP A 419 -30.55 18.17 6.86
C ASP A 419 -31.83 18.60 7.60
N GLN A 420 -31.84 18.56 8.93
CA GLN A 420 -33.01 18.96 9.73
C GLN A 420 -33.36 20.45 9.63
N ALA A 421 -32.38 21.31 9.31
CA ALA A 421 -32.56 22.76 9.24
C ALA A 421 -32.75 23.24 7.78
N PHE A 422 -33.79 22.71 7.14
CA PHE A 422 -34.16 22.97 5.74
C PHE A 422 -34.17 24.47 5.37
N VAL A 423 -34.80 25.31 6.21
CA VAL A 423 -34.92 26.75 5.94
C VAL A 423 -33.55 27.45 5.94
N ALA A 424 -32.64 27.06 6.84
CA ALA A 424 -31.30 27.63 6.86
C ALA A 424 -30.46 27.14 5.67
N ASN A 425 -30.69 25.90 5.17
CA ASN A 425 -30.07 25.44 3.92
C ASN A 425 -30.56 26.27 2.74
N GLU A 426 -31.87 26.51 2.64
CA GLU A 426 -32.46 27.32 1.57
C GLU A 426 -31.91 28.76 1.57
N ILE A 427 -31.81 29.41 2.74
CA ILE A 427 -31.22 30.76 2.82
C ILE A 427 -29.76 30.71 2.37
N LEU A 428 -28.95 29.81 2.94
CA LEU A 428 -27.51 29.73 2.64
C LEU A 428 -27.24 29.44 1.15
N THR A 429 -27.97 28.52 0.54
CA THR A 429 -27.89 28.24 -0.90
C THR A 429 -28.17 29.48 -1.73
N ASN A 430 -29.22 30.24 -1.39
CA ASN A 430 -29.59 31.43 -2.16
C ASN A 430 -28.63 32.62 -1.91
N LEU A 431 -28.01 32.71 -0.74
CA LEU A 431 -26.95 33.69 -0.49
C LEU A 431 -25.69 33.37 -1.31
N ILE A 432 -25.29 32.09 -1.41
CA ILE A 432 -24.19 31.66 -2.29
C ILE A 432 -24.52 31.97 -3.76
N LYS A 433 -25.75 31.67 -4.21
CA LYS A 433 -26.21 32.03 -5.56
C LYS A 433 -26.17 33.54 -5.82
N ALA A 434 -26.50 34.34 -4.82
CA ALA A 434 -26.41 35.79 -4.92
C ALA A 434 -24.96 36.29 -5.03
N CYS A 435 -24.02 35.67 -4.30
CA CYS A 435 -22.59 36.00 -4.44
C CYS A 435 -22.08 35.71 -5.86
N PHE A 436 -22.61 34.65 -6.51
CA PHE A 436 -22.30 34.29 -7.90
C PHE A 436 -23.23 34.93 -8.95
N ASP A 437 -24.01 35.96 -8.61
CA ASP A 437 -24.92 36.59 -9.56
C ASP A 437 -24.15 37.19 -10.75
N PRO A 438 -24.58 36.94 -12.01
CA PRO A 438 -23.83 37.36 -13.20
C PRO A 438 -23.81 38.88 -13.44
N VAL A 439 -24.63 39.68 -12.75
CA VAL A 439 -24.72 41.13 -12.95
C VAL A 439 -24.17 41.89 -11.74
N TYR A 440 -24.48 41.41 -10.53
CA TYR A 440 -24.18 42.10 -9.28
C TYR A 440 -23.23 41.34 -8.36
N GLY A 441 -22.96 40.07 -8.65
CA GLY A 441 -22.00 39.22 -7.95
C GLY A 441 -20.65 39.16 -8.68
N SER A 442 -19.87 38.14 -8.33
CA SER A 442 -18.57 37.84 -8.92
C SER A 442 -18.51 36.38 -9.36
N ASP A 443 -17.56 36.03 -10.23
CA ASP A 443 -17.32 34.62 -10.63
C ASP A 443 -16.43 33.89 -9.60
N HIS A 444 -15.83 34.65 -8.68
CA HIS A 444 -15.03 34.17 -7.56
C HIS A 444 -15.31 35.00 -6.29
N PHE A 445 -15.22 34.41 -5.11
CA PHE A 445 -15.37 35.15 -3.84
C PHE A 445 -14.75 34.40 -2.65
N SER A 446 -14.57 35.06 -1.51
CA SER A 446 -14.06 34.43 -0.27
C SER A 446 -15.17 33.99 0.70
N ILE A 447 -14.92 33.00 1.56
CA ILE A 447 -15.85 32.68 2.67
C ILE A 447 -16.11 33.87 3.61
N GLY A 448 -15.16 34.82 3.67
CA GLY A 448 -15.31 36.07 4.40
C GLY A 448 -16.40 36.95 3.80
N GLU A 449 -16.44 37.09 2.47
CA GLU A 449 -17.48 37.83 1.75
C GLU A 449 -18.85 37.16 1.89
N LEU A 450 -18.92 35.82 1.80
CA LEU A 450 -20.17 35.09 2.07
C LEU A 450 -20.67 35.33 3.50
N LEU A 451 -19.75 35.35 4.48
CA LEU A 451 -20.09 35.67 5.86
C LEU A 451 -20.62 37.11 5.99
N GLU A 452 -20.03 38.07 5.28
CA GLU A 452 -20.50 39.46 5.27
C GLU A 452 -21.91 39.58 4.66
N VAL A 453 -22.17 38.95 3.52
CA VAL A 453 -23.49 38.91 2.88
C VAL A 453 -24.54 38.31 3.83
N ALA A 454 -24.20 37.22 4.52
CA ALA A 454 -25.08 36.61 5.51
C ALA A 454 -25.33 37.50 6.74
N GLN A 455 -24.31 38.24 7.19
CA GLN A 455 -24.44 39.19 8.31
C GLN A 455 -25.32 40.38 7.93
N ASN A 456 -25.15 40.95 6.74
CA ASN A 456 -25.97 42.03 6.22
C ASN A 456 -27.44 41.59 6.11
N PHE A 457 -27.68 40.40 5.56
CA PHE A 457 -29.02 39.82 5.47
C PHE A 457 -29.69 39.71 6.85
N GLN A 458 -28.98 39.19 7.86
CA GLN A 458 -29.50 39.14 9.23
C GLN A 458 -29.71 40.54 9.84
N GLN A 459 -28.68 41.38 9.84
CA GLN A 459 -28.66 42.64 10.58
C GLN A 459 -29.72 43.62 10.09
N PHE A 460 -29.83 43.79 8.76
CA PHE A 460 -30.82 44.69 8.17
C PHE A 460 -32.19 44.02 8.06
N GLY A 461 -32.24 42.70 7.83
CA GLY A 461 -33.50 41.95 7.80
C GLY A 461 -34.22 41.95 9.14
N ALA A 462 -33.48 41.95 10.26
CA ALA A 462 -34.04 42.05 11.60
C ALA A 462 -34.76 43.38 11.90
N GLN A 463 -34.53 44.40 11.06
CA GLN A 463 -35.10 45.75 11.18
C GLN A 463 -36.35 45.93 10.30
N VAL A 464 -36.73 44.91 9.52
CA VAL A 464 -37.89 44.95 8.64
C VAL A 464 -39.13 44.49 9.43
N ASP A 465 -40.01 45.44 9.76
CA ASP A 465 -41.33 45.14 10.34
C ASP A 465 -42.41 45.09 9.24
N ASP A 466 -42.32 45.97 8.24
CA ASP A 466 -43.19 45.96 7.05
C ASP A 466 -42.40 46.25 5.77
N LEU A 467 -42.60 45.42 4.74
CA LEU A 467 -41.84 45.52 3.48
C LEU A 467 -42.01 46.86 2.73
N GLN A 468 -43.15 47.55 2.91
CA GLN A 468 -43.43 48.81 2.24
C GLN A 468 -42.91 50.00 3.05
N ASP A 469 -43.03 49.95 4.37
CA ASP A 469 -42.61 51.04 5.25
C ASP A 469 -41.09 51.05 5.48
N ASP A 470 -40.43 49.89 5.44
CA ASP A 470 -38.99 49.72 5.72
C ASP A 470 -38.14 49.47 4.48
N ALA A 471 -38.48 50.09 3.34
CA ALA A 471 -37.83 49.87 2.04
C ALA A 471 -36.30 50.01 2.05
N LEU A 472 -35.74 50.87 2.92
CA LEU A 472 -34.29 51.01 3.06
C LEU A 472 -33.65 49.77 3.72
N ALA A 473 -34.26 49.25 4.78
CA ALA A 473 -33.77 48.05 5.46
C ALA A 473 -33.88 46.82 4.57
N VAL A 474 -34.98 46.69 3.80
CA VAL A 474 -35.15 45.64 2.79
C VAL A 474 -34.04 45.71 1.73
N SER A 475 -33.76 46.91 1.19
CA SER A 475 -32.71 47.11 0.19
C SER A 475 -31.29 46.88 0.72
N GLN A 476 -31.06 47.01 2.03
CA GLN A 476 -29.77 46.71 2.65
C GLN A 476 -29.62 45.25 3.05
N ALA A 477 -30.74 44.58 3.38
CA ALA A 477 -30.76 43.17 3.73
C ALA A 477 -30.60 42.27 2.50
N LEU A 478 -31.34 42.55 1.44
CA LEU A 478 -31.33 41.72 0.24
C LEU A 478 -30.08 42.02 -0.61
N PRO A 479 -29.26 41.00 -0.94
CA PRO A 479 -28.24 41.17 -1.94
C PRO A 479 -28.88 41.49 -3.29
N GLN A 480 -28.23 42.33 -4.10
CA GLN A 480 -28.70 42.61 -5.46
C GLN A 480 -28.51 41.35 -6.30
N VAL A 481 -29.57 40.90 -6.96
CA VAL A 481 -29.54 39.73 -7.85
C VAL A 481 -30.35 40.02 -9.10
N SER A 482 -29.95 39.41 -10.20
CA SER A 482 -30.63 39.45 -11.50
C SER A 482 -31.68 38.34 -11.65
N ASP A 483 -31.61 37.30 -10.83
CA ASP A 483 -32.60 36.20 -10.80
C ASP A 483 -33.76 36.53 -9.85
N ASP A 484 -34.92 36.84 -10.43
CA ASP A 484 -36.19 37.09 -9.73
C ASP A 484 -36.57 35.96 -8.74
N GLN A 485 -36.17 34.71 -9.00
CA GLN A 485 -36.46 33.59 -8.09
C GLN A 485 -35.62 33.66 -6.82
N VAL A 486 -34.31 33.92 -6.95
CA VAL A 486 -33.40 34.07 -5.81
C VAL A 486 -33.84 35.26 -4.95
N GLU A 487 -34.17 36.39 -5.59
CA GLU A 487 -34.68 37.58 -4.90
C GLU A 487 -35.99 37.25 -4.17
N SER A 488 -36.96 36.64 -4.86
CA SER A 488 -38.26 36.31 -4.28
C SER A 488 -38.15 35.33 -3.12
N ILE A 489 -37.22 34.36 -3.16
CA ILE A 489 -37.00 33.41 -2.07
C ILE A 489 -36.43 34.14 -0.85
N LEU A 490 -35.36 34.93 -1.02
CA LEU A 490 -34.75 35.70 0.08
C LEU A 490 -35.74 36.71 0.68
N LEU A 491 -36.49 37.43 -0.16
CA LEU A 491 -37.55 38.36 0.24
C LEU A 491 -38.66 37.65 1.04
N SER A 492 -39.01 36.41 0.68
CA SER A 492 -40.03 35.63 1.41
C SER A 492 -39.61 35.33 2.86
N HIS A 493 -38.31 35.23 3.15
CA HIS A 493 -37.82 35.03 4.51
C HIS A 493 -37.93 36.30 5.36
N LEU A 494 -37.83 37.49 4.76
CA LEU A 494 -38.05 38.77 5.45
C LEU A 494 -39.51 38.98 5.87
N GLN A 495 -40.46 38.29 5.24
CA GLN A 495 -41.88 38.35 5.62
C GLN A 495 -42.23 37.51 6.84
N LYS A 496 -41.31 36.68 7.33
CA LYS A 496 -41.52 35.83 8.51
C LYS A 496 -41.52 36.67 9.77
N ASP A 497 -42.08 36.13 10.86
CA ASP A 497 -42.00 36.83 12.14
C ASP A 497 -40.53 36.97 12.56
N GLN A 498 -40.19 38.12 13.15
CA GLN A 498 -38.81 38.47 13.52
C GLN A 498 -38.11 37.35 14.29
N ARG A 499 -38.83 36.64 15.18
CA ARG A 499 -38.25 35.53 15.94
C ARG A 499 -37.90 34.33 15.05
N GLN A 500 -38.77 33.95 14.12
CA GLN A 500 -38.47 32.87 13.17
C GLN A 500 -37.36 33.26 12.19
N PHE A 501 -37.36 34.51 11.72
CA PHE A 501 -36.28 35.06 10.89
C PHE A 501 -34.93 35.00 11.60
N MET A 502 -34.84 35.53 12.83
CA MET A 502 -33.63 35.50 13.63
C MET A 502 -33.16 34.07 13.91
N ASN A 503 -34.05 33.18 14.36
CA ASN A 503 -33.68 31.78 14.62
C ASN A 503 -33.08 31.07 13.39
N THR A 504 -33.58 31.37 12.19
CA THR A 504 -33.12 30.71 10.95
C THR A 504 -31.85 31.34 10.40
N THR A 505 -31.69 32.65 10.47
CA THR A 505 -30.46 33.35 10.06
C THR A 505 -29.31 33.15 11.06
N ASP A 506 -29.59 33.07 12.36
CA ASP A 506 -28.61 32.65 13.38
C ASP A 506 -28.07 31.26 13.07
N ALA A 507 -28.93 30.34 12.62
CA ALA A 507 -28.51 29.02 12.19
C ALA A 507 -27.59 29.08 10.96
N VAL A 508 -27.84 29.97 9.99
CA VAL A 508 -26.94 30.20 8.83
C VAL A 508 -25.56 30.69 9.30
N LEU A 509 -25.53 31.76 10.11
CA LEU A 509 -24.27 32.33 10.60
C LEU A 509 -23.49 31.34 11.46
N ASN A 510 -24.15 30.57 12.31
CA ASN A 510 -23.51 29.56 13.15
C ASN A 510 -22.81 28.47 12.30
N ARG A 511 -23.37 28.12 11.14
CA ARG A 511 -22.75 27.13 10.24
C ARG A 511 -21.47 27.64 9.61
N ILE A 512 -21.50 28.88 9.09
CA ILE A 512 -20.32 29.53 8.52
C ILE A 512 -19.25 29.69 9.61
N ARG A 513 -19.63 30.22 10.79
CA ARG A 513 -18.73 30.39 11.93
C ARG A 513 -18.16 29.08 12.47
N LYS A 514 -18.86 27.95 12.33
CA LYS A 514 -18.34 26.64 12.75
C LYS A 514 -17.09 26.23 11.98
N LEU A 515 -16.96 26.66 10.73
CA LEU A 515 -15.76 26.43 9.92
C LEU A 515 -14.58 27.28 10.45
N LYS A 516 -14.86 28.48 10.96
CA LYS A 516 -13.88 29.39 11.58
C LYS A 516 -13.22 28.83 12.86
N GLU A 517 -13.84 27.86 13.52
CA GLU A 517 -13.20 27.15 14.65
C GLU A 517 -11.95 26.35 14.23
N ARG A 518 -11.71 26.21 12.92
CA ARG A 518 -10.54 25.56 12.33
C ARG A 518 -9.86 26.55 11.41
N ASP A 519 -8.85 27.25 11.93
CA ASP A 519 -8.15 28.31 11.21
C ASP A 519 -7.72 27.88 9.80
N PHE A 520 -7.05 26.73 9.67
CA PHE A 520 -6.57 26.28 8.35
C PHE A 520 -7.68 26.01 7.32
N ILE A 521 -8.85 25.49 7.75
CA ILE A 521 -9.99 25.27 6.83
C ILE A 521 -10.61 26.61 6.43
N TRP A 522 -10.73 27.52 7.40
CA TRP A 522 -11.22 28.87 7.14
C TRP A 522 -10.31 29.58 6.14
N ASP A 523 -9.00 29.54 6.38
CA ASP A 523 -8.00 30.16 5.54
C ASP A 523 -8.02 29.56 4.12
N MET A 524 -8.26 28.24 3.96
CA MET A 524 -8.42 27.59 2.65
C MET A 524 -9.68 28.04 1.91
N LEU A 525 -10.78 28.27 2.63
CA LEU A 525 -12.03 28.78 2.05
C LEU A 525 -12.01 30.31 1.83
N SER A 526 -11.06 31.00 2.47
CA SER A 526 -10.74 32.41 2.27
C SER A 526 -9.76 32.65 1.13
N PHE A 527 -9.15 31.59 0.58
CA PHE A 527 -8.26 31.69 -0.57
C PHE A 527 -9.05 32.07 -1.81
N ASP A 528 -8.77 33.26 -2.33
CA ASP A 528 -9.40 33.84 -3.50
C ASP A 528 -8.35 34.33 -4.49
N VAL A 529 -8.65 34.25 -5.78
CA VAL A 529 -7.71 34.62 -6.84
C VAL A 529 -8.34 35.70 -7.70
N ASP A 530 -7.79 36.92 -7.64
CA ASP A 530 -8.28 38.04 -8.43
C ASP A 530 -8.20 37.80 -9.94
N ASP A 531 -9.06 38.48 -10.70
CA ASP A 531 -9.10 38.45 -12.17
C ASP A 531 -7.76 38.80 -12.83
N GLU A 532 -6.89 39.56 -12.15
CA GLU A 532 -5.54 39.90 -12.67
C GLU A 532 -4.62 38.66 -12.79
N HIS A 533 -4.92 37.61 -12.03
CA HIS A 533 -4.19 36.34 -12.01
C HIS A 533 -4.95 35.20 -12.70
N TRP A 534 -6.03 35.54 -13.43
CA TRP A 534 -6.76 34.60 -14.28
C TRP A 534 -6.39 34.81 -15.75
N ASP A 535 -5.94 33.75 -16.41
CA ASP A 535 -5.63 33.75 -17.83
C ASP A 535 -6.83 33.23 -18.64
N HIS A 536 -7.57 34.16 -19.25
CA HIS A 536 -8.70 33.85 -20.12
C HIS A 536 -8.32 33.10 -21.41
N ASP A 537 -7.07 33.19 -21.88
CA ASP A 537 -6.65 32.47 -23.09
C ASP A 537 -6.41 30.99 -22.79
N THR A 538 -5.88 30.67 -21.61
CA THR A 538 -5.67 29.28 -21.18
C THR A 538 -6.80 28.73 -20.30
N GLY A 539 -7.74 29.58 -19.89
CA GLY A 539 -8.83 29.27 -18.97
C GLY A 539 -8.34 28.75 -17.62
N TRP A 540 -7.25 29.33 -17.09
CA TRP A 540 -6.62 28.86 -15.87
C TRP A 540 -5.83 29.94 -15.12
N TYR A 541 -5.39 29.63 -13.91
CA TYR A 541 -4.65 30.53 -13.03
C TYR A 541 -3.20 30.79 -13.48
N ASP A 542 -2.72 32.03 -13.28
CA ASP A 542 -1.31 32.39 -13.38
C ASP A 542 -0.54 31.96 -12.12
N ARG A 543 0.09 30.79 -12.22
CA ARG A 543 0.85 30.17 -11.14
C ARG A 543 2.12 30.95 -10.76
N GLU A 544 2.73 31.70 -11.68
CA GLU A 544 3.95 32.44 -11.35
C GLU A 544 3.66 33.59 -10.36
N ALA A 545 2.44 34.12 -10.42
CA ALA A 545 1.98 35.20 -9.56
C ALA A 545 1.43 34.71 -8.20
N VAL A 546 0.72 33.58 -8.17
CA VAL A 546 0.08 33.07 -6.94
C VAL A 546 0.47 31.61 -6.67
N PRO A 547 1.24 31.31 -5.60
CA PRO A 547 1.53 29.95 -5.18
C PRO A 547 0.24 29.19 -4.87
N MET A 548 0.02 28.05 -5.52
CA MET A 548 -1.20 27.25 -5.32
C MET A 548 -0.96 25.76 -5.60
N LEU A 549 -1.88 24.92 -5.13
CA LEU A 549 -1.97 23.53 -5.56
C LEU A 549 -2.61 23.49 -6.95
N ASP A 550 -1.79 23.80 -7.96
CA ASP A 550 -2.20 23.85 -9.36
C ASP A 550 -2.39 22.44 -9.93
N LEU A 551 -3.63 21.96 -9.90
CA LEU A 551 -3.98 20.64 -10.41
C LEU A 551 -3.84 20.53 -11.93
N LYS A 552 -3.79 21.63 -12.70
CA LYS A 552 -3.48 21.56 -14.13
C LYS A 552 -2.05 21.16 -14.37
N SER A 553 -1.11 21.74 -13.62
CA SER A 553 0.28 21.31 -13.66
C SER A 553 0.44 19.87 -13.16
N VAL A 554 -0.30 19.48 -12.13
CA VAL A 554 -0.24 18.11 -11.57
C VAL A 554 -0.74 17.08 -12.59
N LEU A 555 -1.93 17.28 -13.14
CA LEU A 555 -2.55 16.37 -14.12
C LEU A 555 -1.72 16.24 -15.40
N ASN A 556 -0.93 17.25 -15.76
CA ASN A 556 -0.03 17.19 -16.91
C ASN A 556 1.42 16.77 -16.55
N SER A 557 1.63 16.06 -15.44
CA SER A 557 2.94 15.61 -14.98
C SER A 557 2.93 14.15 -14.54
N ASP A 558 4.09 13.52 -14.52
CA ASP A 558 4.27 12.15 -14.00
C ASP A 558 4.66 12.15 -12.51
N LYS A 559 4.29 13.22 -11.78
CA LYS A 559 4.72 13.42 -10.39
C LYS A 559 3.95 12.55 -9.40
N VAL A 560 4.62 12.23 -8.30
CA VAL A 560 3.99 11.64 -7.12
C VAL A 560 3.78 12.71 -6.05
N ILE A 561 2.54 12.87 -5.60
CA ILE A 561 2.16 13.88 -4.61
C ILE A 561 1.68 13.18 -3.35
N LEU A 562 2.44 13.34 -2.27
CA LEU A 562 2.13 12.82 -0.96
C LEU A 562 1.46 13.92 -0.14
N ILE A 563 0.22 13.71 0.25
CA ILE A 563 -0.54 14.63 1.11
C ILE A 563 -0.75 13.99 2.47
N ASP A 564 -0.07 14.50 3.47
CA ASP A 564 -0.12 14.00 4.84
C ASP A 564 -1.02 14.87 5.71
N THR A 565 -2.08 14.25 6.22
CA THR A 565 -3.06 14.89 7.12
C THR A 565 -3.05 14.25 8.51
N GLY A 566 -1.99 13.51 8.85
CA GLY A 566 -1.88 12.75 10.09
C GLY A 566 -1.95 13.56 11.38
N ASP A 567 -1.47 14.81 11.33
CA ASP A 567 -1.41 15.70 12.48
C ASP A 567 -2.76 16.37 12.80
N ILE A 568 -3.77 16.20 11.94
CA ILE A 568 -5.10 16.78 12.14
C ILE A 568 -6.15 15.72 12.50
N HIS A 569 -6.88 15.96 13.59
CA HIS A 569 -7.89 15.02 14.08
C HIS A 569 -9.04 14.78 13.08
N GLY A 570 -9.47 13.52 13.01
CA GLY A 570 -10.34 12.89 12.02
C GLY A 570 -11.36 13.72 11.22
N LYS A 571 -12.11 14.67 11.81
CA LYS A 571 -13.06 15.51 11.04
C LYS A 571 -12.35 16.51 10.14
N SER A 572 -11.26 17.11 10.61
CA SER A 572 -10.49 18.12 9.89
C SER A 572 -9.75 17.52 8.69
N SER A 573 -9.14 16.33 8.85
CA SER A 573 -8.55 15.57 7.74
C SER A 573 -9.59 15.30 6.63
N LYS A 574 -10.80 14.85 7.00
CA LYS A 574 -11.87 14.59 6.03
C LYS A 574 -12.35 15.83 5.30
N MET A 575 -12.45 16.96 6.01
CA MET A 575 -12.79 18.25 5.40
C MET A 575 -11.74 18.69 4.39
N PHE A 576 -10.46 18.56 4.72
CA PHE A 576 -9.37 18.80 3.76
C PHE A 576 -9.49 17.89 2.53
N THR A 577 -9.66 16.57 2.72
CA THR A 577 -9.79 15.63 1.60
C THR A 577 -10.98 16.01 0.72
N MET A 578 -12.09 16.48 1.30
CA MET A 578 -13.25 16.94 0.56
C MET A 578 -12.96 18.21 -0.26
N LEU A 579 -12.24 19.19 0.29
CA LEU A 579 -11.79 20.37 -0.44
C LEU A 579 -10.85 20.00 -1.61
N PHE A 580 -9.90 19.10 -1.35
CA PHE A 580 -9.00 18.57 -2.38
C PHE A 580 -9.76 17.84 -3.50
N LEU A 581 -10.69 16.94 -3.16
CA LEU A 581 -11.50 16.23 -4.15
C LEU A 581 -12.42 17.16 -4.95
N SER A 582 -12.95 18.20 -4.31
CA SER A 582 -13.72 19.25 -5.00
C SER A 582 -12.86 19.99 -6.04
N HIS A 583 -11.63 20.35 -5.66
CA HIS A 583 -10.67 20.98 -6.57
C HIS A 583 -10.25 20.04 -7.70
N LEU A 584 -10.00 18.77 -7.38
CA LEU A 584 -9.70 17.73 -8.37
C LEU A 584 -10.83 17.55 -9.36
N TRP A 585 -12.07 17.42 -8.89
CA TRP A 585 -13.24 17.29 -9.76
C TRP A 585 -13.39 18.50 -10.68
N THR A 586 -13.21 19.70 -10.14
CA THR A 586 -13.25 20.94 -10.91
C THR A 586 -12.17 20.96 -11.99
N SER A 587 -10.96 20.50 -11.64
CA SER A 587 -9.80 20.46 -12.52
C SER A 587 -9.97 19.43 -13.65
N VAL A 588 -10.33 18.18 -13.34
CA VAL A 588 -10.50 17.15 -14.38
C VAL A 588 -11.60 17.50 -15.38
N ARG A 589 -12.64 18.24 -14.96
CA ARG A 589 -13.72 18.69 -15.85
C ARG A 589 -13.37 19.89 -16.71
N SER A 590 -12.41 20.70 -16.29
CA SER A 590 -11.99 21.92 -16.97
C SER A 590 -10.77 21.69 -17.87
N ILE A 591 -10.06 20.58 -17.71
CA ILE A 591 -8.80 20.29 -18.38
C ILE A 591 -8.95 19.13 -19.37
N TRP A 592 -8.25 19.24 -20.50
CA TRP A 592 -8.00 18.11 -21.40
C TRP A 592 -6.96 17.18 -20.78
N THR A 593 -7.36 15.98 -20.33
CA THR A 593 -6.38 14.96 -19.97
C THR A 593 -5.77 14.33 -21.23
N PRO A 594 -4.48 13.99 -21.23
CA PRO A 594 -3.84 13.32 -22.35
C PRO A 594 -4.62 12.07 -22.77
N ASN A 595 -4.98 12.01 -24.05
CA ASN A 595 -5.57 10.82 -24.65
C ASN A 595 -4.46 9.85 -25.08
N ASP A 596 -3.75 9.33 -24.08
CA ASP A 596 -2.69 8.32 -24.20
C ASP A 596 -3.14 7.04 -23.52
N ASP A 597 -2.83 5.89 -24.12
CA ASP A 597 -3.26 4.57 -23.64
C ASP A 597 -2.60 4.21 -22.30
N ASP A 598 -1.46 4.83 -21.99
CA ASP A 598 -0.67 4.60 -20.76
C ASP A 598 -0.84 5.72 -19.71
N TYR A 599 -1.69 6.72 -19.96
CA TYR A 599 -1.91 7.84 -19.02
C TYR A 599 -3.02 7.55 -18.01
N ILE A 600 -2.74 7.76 -16.72
CA ILE A 600 -3.71 7.66 -15.63
C ILE A 600 -3.39 8.68 -14.51
N ALA A 601 -4.39 9.46 -14.11
CA ALA A 601 -4.34 10.22 -12.86
C ALA A 601 -4.81 9.33 -11.71
N ASN A 602 -3.88 8.73 -10.97
CA ASN A 602 -4.21 7.78 -9.91
C ASN A 602 -4.30 8.47 -8.55
N VAL A 603 -5.48 8.47 -7.92
CA VAL A 603 -5.68 9.10 -6.60
C VAL A 603 -5.98 8.04 -5.55
N ILE A 604 -5.05 7.87 -4.61
CA ILE A 604 -5.11 6.88 -3.54
C ILE A 604 -5.50 7.56 -2.23
N ILE A 605 -6.54 7.05 -1.58
CA ILE A 605 -7.02 7.59 -0.30
C ILE A 605 -6.90 6.48 0.76
N GLU A 606 -6.02 6.68 1.73
CA GLU A 606 -5.93 5.83 2.93
C GLU A 606 -7.09 6.15 3.90
N GLU A 607 -7.60 5.12 4.59
CA GLU A 607 -8.79 5.20 5.47
C GLU A 607 -10.01 5.87 4.81
N SER A 608 -10.28 5.47 3.57
CA SER A 608 -11.23 6.15 2.68
C SER A 608 -12.71 5.94 2.98
N ALA A 609 -13.10 5.10 3.95
CA ALA A 609 -14.51 4.68 4.13
C ALA A 609 -15.48 5.85 4.34
N ASP A 610 -15.08 6.87 5.11
CA ASP A 610 -15.91 8.06 5.35
C ASP A 610 -15.90 9.05 4.17
N ILE A 611 -14.86 9.03 3.35
CA ILE A 611 -14.76 9.84 2.13
C ILE A 611 -15.55 9.19 1.00
N ALA A 612 -15.47 7.87 0.86
CA ALA A 612 -16.13 7.13 -0.21
C ALA A 612 -17.67 7.21 -0.15
N ARG A 613 -18.25 7.51 1.02
CA ARG A 613 -19.70 7.73 1.16
C ARG A 613 -20.19 9.14 0.80
N THR A 614 -19.28 10.05 0.45
CA THR A 614 -19.64 11.43 0.06
C THR A 614 -20.20 11.46 -1.36
N GLU A 615 -21.13 12.38 -1.62
CA GLU A 615 -21.81 12.49 -2.93
C GLU A 615 -20.82 12.73 -4.07
N ILE A 616 -19.77 13.53 -3.86
CA ILE A 616 -18.72 13.73 -4.86
C ILE A 616 -18.02 12.42 -5.26
N VAL A 617 -17.86 11.46 -4.36
CA VAL A 617 -17.19 10.20 -4.69
C VAL A 617 -18.15 9.26 -5.41
N TYR A 618 -19.32 8.98 -4.84
CA TYR A 618 -20.19 7.93 -5.37
C TYR A 618 -21.15 8.40 -6.48
N GLU A 619 -21.43 9.70 -6.64
CA GLU A 619 -22.27 10.23 -7.73
C GLU A 619 -21.44 10.82 -8.89
N ASP A 620 -20.23 11.29 -8.62
CA ASP A 620 -19.38 11.98 -9.62
C ASP A 620 -18.09 11.22 -9.94
N LEU A 621 -17.13 11.15 -9.00
CA LEU A 621 -15.78 10.64 -9.29
C LEU A 621 -15.76 9.17 -9.71
N LEU A 622 -16.51 8.27 -9.04
CA LEU A 622 -16.57 6.86 -9.42
C LEU A 622 -17.35 6.61 -10.72
N PRO A 623 -18.53 7.21 -10.96
CA PRO A 623 -19.28 6.92 -12.18
C PRO A 623 -18.75 7.61 -13.44
N LYS A 624 -18.12 8.80 -13.29
CA LYS A 624 -17.72 9.67 -14.40
C LYS A 624 -16.20 9.84 -14.52
N GLY A 625 -15.41 9.53 -13.49
CA GLY A 625 -13.96 9.73 -13.48
C GLY A 625 -13.22 9.03 -14.62
N ARG A 626 -13.74 7.89 -15.09
CA ARG A 626 -13.20 7.17 -16.25
C ARG A 626 -13.14 8.01 -17.54
N GLU A 627 -14.03 8.99 -17.71
CA GLU A 627 -14.05 9.87 -18.90
C GLU A 627 -12.83 10.79 -18.96
N PHE A 628 -12.13 10.94 -17.83
CA PHE A 628 -10.99 11.82 -17.66
C PHE A 628 -9.68 11.05 -17.41
N ASN A 629 -9.63 9.74 -17.66
CA ASN A 629 -8.46 8.89 -17.33
C ASN A 629 -8.02 9.08 -15.87
N MET A 630 -8.97 8.99 -14.94
CA MET A 630 -8.73 9.12 -13.50
C MET A 630 -9.11 7.84 -12.76
N SER A 631 -8.22 7.38 -11.88
CA SER A 631 -8.45 6.26 -10.98
C SER A 631 -8.65 6.71 -9.54
N LEU A 632 -9.41 5.91 -8.78
CA LEU A 632 -9.58 6.06 -7.35
C LEU A 632 -9.15 4.75 -6.69
N GLY A 633 -8.09 4.81 -5.90
CA GLY A 633 -7.60 3.74 -5.04
C GLY A 633 -8.12 3.91 -3.62
N LEU A 634 -9.21 3.22 -3.28
CA LEU A 634 -9.85 3.35 -1.96
C LEU A 634 -9.27 2.32 -0.98
N ILE A 635 -8.42 2.75 -0.06
CA ILE A 635 -7.81 1.86 0.94
C ILE A 635 -8.60 1.93 2.26
N MET A 636 -9.08 0.79 2.74
CA MET A 636 -9.96 0.71 3.91
C MET A 636 -9.66 -0.51 4.79
N GLN A 637 -10.24 -0.58 5.98
CA GLN A 637 -10.14 -1.77 6.83
C GLN A 637 -11.21 -2.78 6.46
N TYR A 638 -12.46 -2.33 6.37
CA TYR A 638 -13.60 -3.16 5.97
C TYR A 638 -14.51 -2.34 5.05
N PRO A 639 -14.96 -2.86 3.90
CA PRO A 639 -15.83 -2.10 3.00
C PRO A 639 -17.18 -1.72 3.62
N GLU A 640 -17.69 -2.55 4.52
CA GLU A 640 -18.90 -2.26 5.30
C GLU A 640 -18.80 -0.96 6.11
N GLN A 641 -17.59 -0.46 6.42
CA GLN A 641 -17.41 0.84 7.08
C GLN A 641 -18.03 2.00 6.30
N VAL A 642 -18.23 1.88 4.98
CA VAL A 642 -18.93 2.89 4.18
C VAL A 642 -20.36 3.13 4.72
N LEU A 643 -21.00 2.12 5.30
CA LEU A 643 -22.34 2.25 5.88
C LEU A 643 -22.37 3.21 7.08
N GLY A 644 -21.27 3.31 7.83
CA GLY A 644 -21.15 4.23 8.97
C GLY A 644 -22.24 4.05 10.03
N ASP A 645 -22.60 5.17 10.69
CA ASP A 645 -23.57 5.19 11.78
C ASP A 645 -25.03 5.07 11.32
N ASP A 646 -25.31 5.35 10.04
CA ASP A 646 -26.64 5.18 9.41
C ASP A 646 -26.56 4.24 8.19
N PRO A 647 -26.61 2.92 8.41
CA PRO A 647 -26.54 1.95 7.33
C PRO A 647 -27.67 2.05 6.30
N GLN A 648 -28.84 2.57 6.68
CA GLN A 648 -29.97 2.68 5.73
C GLN A 648 -29.75 3.84 4.77
N ALA A 649 -29.34 5.00 5.27
CA ALA A 649 -29.04 6.16 4.43
C ALA A 649 -27.83 5.91 3.51
N ASN A 650 -26.79 5.24 4.01
CA ASN A 650 -25.54 5.04 3.26
C ASN A 650 -25.52 3.77 2.40
N ARG A 651 -26.61 2.99 2.40
CA ARG A 651 -26.70 1.76 1.58
C ARG A 651 -26.55 2.04 0.09
N ARG A 652 -27.01 3.19 -0.39
CA ARG A 652 -26.86 3.61 -1.79
C ARG A 652 -25.38 3.81 -2.11
N ALA A 653 -24.67 4.62 -1.33
CA ALA A 653 -23.24 4.86 -1.53
C ALA A 653 -22.44 3.55 -1.52
N TYR A 654 -22.71 2.65 -0.57
CA TYR A 654 -22.04 1.35 -0.53
C TYR A 654 -22.29 0.50 -1.78
N LYS A 655 -23.53 0.46 -2.30
CA LYS A 655 -23.83 -0.21 -3.57
C LYS A 655 -23.11 0.42 -4.75
N GLU A 656 -23.09 1.74 -4.84
CA GLU A 656 -22.42 2.44 -5.92
C GLU A 656 -20.91 2.15 -5.92
N ILE A 657 -20.27 2.09 -4.75
CA ILE A 657 -18.86 1.68 -4.66
C ILE A 657 -18.68 0.25 -5.16
N LEU A 658 -19.48 -0.72 -4.68
CA LEU A 658 -19.34 -2.12 -5.09
C LEU A 658 -19.64 -2.36 -6.58
N ASN A 659 -20.41 -1.48 -7.22
CA ASN A 659 -20.79 -1.58 -8.63
C ASN A 659 -19.84 -0.85 -9.58
N ASN A 660 -19.31 0.31 -9.17
CA ASN A 660 -18.45 1.14 -10.02
C ASN A 660 -16.96 0.84 -9.81
N VAL A 661 -16.59 0.14 -8.73
CA VAL A 661 -15.22 -0.35 -8.51
C VAL A 661 -15.09 -1.79 -8.99
N ASN A 662 -14.36 -1.98 -10.10
CA ASN A 662 -14.25 -3.30 -10.73
C ASN A 662 -13.13 -4.16 -10.14
N THR A 663 -12.06 -3.53 -9.65
CA THR A 663 -10.94 -4.22 -9.02
C THR A 663 -11.10 -4.24 -7.50
N LYS A 664 -11.23 -5.44 -6.91
CA LYS A 664 -11.50 -5.59 -5.47
C LYS A 664 -10.41 -6.43 -4.84
N ILE A 665 -9.59 -5.83 -3.99
CA ILE A 665 -8.45 -6.49 -3.33
C ILE A 665 -8.77 -6.69 -1.84
N ILE A 666 -9.03 -7.92 -1.44
CA ILE A 666 -9.61 -8.26 -0.14
C ILE A 666 -8.67 -9.19 0.61
N GLY A 667 -8.13 -8.73 1.74
CA GLY A 667 -7.36 -9.56 2.65
C GLY A 667 -8.26 -10.31 3.64
N ASN A 668 -7.67 -10.93 4.67
CA ASN A 668 -8.45 -11.63 5.70
C ASN A 668 -9.29 -10.63 6.53
N ILE A 669 -10.58 -10.50 6.19
CA ILE A 669 -11.58 -9.65 6.87
C ILE A 669 -12.92 -10.37 7.00
N ALA A 670 -13.75 -9.92 7.94
CA ALA A 670 -15.16 -10.25 7.91
C ALA A 670 -15.81 -9.63 6.66
N THR A 671 -16.60 -10.44 5.95
CA THR A 671 -17.21 -10.08 4.66
C THR A 671 -18.72 -10.14 4.80
N ASP A 672 -19.41 -9.07 4.42
CA ASP A 672 -20.87 -8.99 4.40
C ASP A 672 -21.47 -9.60 3.11
N ASP A 673 -22.78 -9.82 3.12
CA ASP A 673 -23.49 -10.41 1.98
C ASP A 673 -23.35 -9.58 0.70
N MET A 674 -23.40 -8.24 0.78
CA MET A 674 -23.35 -7.40 -0.40
C MET A 674 -21.96 -7.42 -1.03
N LEU A 675 -20.89 -7.41 -0.22
CA LEU A 675 -19.53 -7.56 -0.72
C LEU A 675 -19.34 -8.92 -1.39
N ALA A 676 -19.77 -10.01 -0.74
CA ALA A 676 -19.65 -11.36 -1.29
C ALA A 676 -20.48 -11.56 -2.57
N GLU A 677 -21.71 -11.03 -2.63
CA GLU A 677 -22.55 -11.03 -3.83
C GLU A 677 -21.95 -10.20 -4.97
N SER A 678 -21.17 -9.17 -4.63
CA SER A 678 -20.49 -8.32 -5.62
C SER A 678 -19.23 -8.95 -6.20
N LEU A 679 -18.74 -10.05 -5.61
CA LEU A 679 -17.61 -10.82 -6.10
C LEU A 679 -18.11 -11.88 -7.09
N PHE A 680 -17.78 -11.70 -8.37
CA PHE A 680 -18.29 -12.57 -9.42
C PHE A 680 -17.53 -13.91 -9.48
N HIS A 681 -18.21 -15.05 -9.29
CA HIS A 681 -17.63 -16.39 -9.51
C HIS A 681 -18.69 -17.37 -10.04
N GLU A 682 -18.34 -18.22 -11.02
CA GLU A 682 -19.29 -19.20 -11.57
C GLU A 682 -19.49 -20.42 -10.67
N ASP A 683 -18.42 -20.86 -9.98
CA ASP A 683 -18.40 -22.12 -9.23
C ASP A 683 -18.50 -21.97 -7.70
N LEU A 684 -18.61 -20.74 -7.18
CA LEU A 684 -18.64 -20.49 -5.73
C LEU A 684 -19.88 -19.68 -5.38
N ASP A 685 -20.57 -20.10 -4.32
CA ASP A 685 -21.62 -19.29 -3.73
C ASP A 685 -21.06 -18.23 -2.77
N SER A 686 -21.92 -17.31 -2.33
CA SER A 686 -21.55 -16.21 -1.44
C SER A 686 -20.95 -16.69 -0.12
N ASP A 687 -21.41 -17.82 0.42
CA ASP A 687 -20.91 -18.35 1.69
C ASP A 687 -19.54 -19.01 1.51
N GLU A 688 -19.32 -19.73 0.40
CA GLU A 688 -18.00 -20.25 0.04
C GLU A 688 -16.97 -19.13 -0.18
N VAL A 689 -17.37 -18.01 -0.79
CA VAL A 689 -16.50 -16.82 -0.94
C VAL A 689 -16.11 -16.23 0.42
N LYS A 690 -17.07 -16.07 1.34
CA LYS A 690 -16.81 -15.58 2.70
C LYS A 690 -15.87 -16.51 3.48
N ASP A 691 -16.14 -17.82 3.44
CA ASP A 691 -15.31 -18.83 4.10
C ASP A 691 -13.87 -18.79 3.57
N ARG A 692 -13.71 -18.47 2.29
CA ARG A 692 -12.40 -18.33 1.65
C ARG A 692 -11.65 -17.08 2.09
N ILE A 693 -12.32 -15.93 2.12
CA ILE A 693 -11.76 -14.67 2.61
C ILE A 693 -11.31 -14.83 4.08
N ALA A 694 -12.16 -15.44 4.91
CA ALA A 694 -11.83 -15.74 6.31
C ALA A 694 -10.66 -16.73 6.46
N GLY A 695 -10.48 -17.62 5.47
CA GLY A 695 -9.42 -18.63 5.42
C GLY A 695 -8.04 -18.12 4.99
N LEU A 696 -7.94 -16.90 4.46
CA LEU A 696 -6.69 -16.31 3.96
C LEU A 696 -5.63 -16.16 5.07
N ARG A 697 -4.36 -16.40 4.73
CA ARG A 697 -3.26 -16.06 5.64
C ARG A 697 -3.05 -14.55 5.68
N ARG A 698 -2.40 -14.06 6.74
CA ARG A 698 -1.97 -12.65 6.78
C ARG A 698 -1.05 -12.37 5.59
N GLY A 699 -1.35 -11.28 4.89
CA GLY A 699 -0.63 -10.87 3.68
C GLY A 699 -1.12 -11.51 2.38
N GLU A 700 -1.97 -12.54 2.42
CA GLU A 700 -2.63 -13.07 1.22
C GLU A 700 -3.88 -12.24 0.89
N TRP A 701 -4.18 -12.11 -0.40
CA TRP A 701 -5.30 -11.34 -0.92
C TRP A 701 -6.15 -12.21 -1.84
N ILE A 702 -7.46 -12.04 -1.78
CA ILE A 702 -8.37 -12.38 -2.86
C ILE A 702 -8.53 -11.15 -3.73
N VAL A 703 -8.38 -11.31 -5.04
CA VAL A 703 -8.54 -10.22 -6.00
C VAL A 703 -9.58 -10.60 -7.03
N GLN A 704 -10.58 -9.75 -7.21
CA GLN A 704 -11.37 -9.71 -8.44
C GLN A 704 -10.70 -8.73 -9.40
N LEU A 705 -10.35 -9.20 -10.59
CA LEU A 705 -9.82 -8.39 -11.68
C LEU A 705 -10.97 -7.79 -12.52
N PRO A 706 -10.75 -6.66 -13.20
CA PRO A 706 -11.77 -6.06 -14.06
C PRO A 706 -12.04 -6.96 -15.27
N SER A 707 -13.16 -6.72 -15.94
CA SER A 707 -13.45 -7.40 -17.21
C SER A 707 -12.66 -6.75 -18.33
N THR A 708 -12.16 -7.59 -19.22
CA THR A 708 -11.18 -7.29 -20.25
C THR A 708 -11.77 -6.46 -21.42
N GLY A 709 -13.10 -6.33 -21.49
CA GLY A 709 -13.78 -5.49 -22.47
C GLY A 709 -15.22 -5.88 -22.78
N PHE A 710 -15.85 -5.19 -23.73
CA PHE A 710 -17.23 -5.45 -24.15
C PHE A 710 -17.31 -6.76 -24.97
N HIS A 711 -18.11 -7.73 -24.51
CA HIS A 711 -18.17 -9.12 -25.01
C HIS A 711 -16.94 -10.00 -24.71
N GLU A 712 -16.14 -9.63 -23.71
CA GLU A 712 -14.94 -10.38 -23.36
C GLU A 712 -15.10 -11.23 -22.08
N GLN A 713 -13.98 -11.72 -21.53
CA GLN A 713 -13.99 -12.70 -20.44
C GLN A 713 -14.61 -12.11 -19.17
N LYS A 714 -15.34 -12.97 -18.45
CA LYS A 714 -15.97 -12.61 -17.18
C LYS A 714 -14.88 -12.26 -16.15
N PRO A 715 -15.17 -11.36 -15.19
CA PRO A 715 -14.23 -11.04 -14.11
C PRO A 715 -13.72 -12.32 -13.43
N GLU A 716 -12.41 -12.44 -13.29
CA GLU A 716 -11.80 -13.61 -12.64
C GLU A 716 -11.40 -13.27 -11.20
N ILE A 717 -11.60 -14.24 -10.29
CA ILE A 717 -11.17 -14.13 -8.90
C ILE A 717 -9.91 -14.97 -8.70
N LEU A 718 -8.84 -14.32 -8.27
CA LEU A 718 -7.53 -14.90 -8.02
C LEU A 718 -7.18 -14.85 -6.52
N THR A 719 -6.25 -15.71 -6.12
CA THR A 719 -5.52 -15.53 -4.86
C THR A 719 -4.16 -14.93 -5.18
N LEU A 720 -3.83 -13.78 -4.59
CA LEU A 720 -2.55 -13.12 -4.72
C LEU A 720 -1.74 -13.20 -3.43
N LYS A 721 -0.43 -13.34 -3.60
CA LYS A 721 0.58 -13.07 -2.59
C LYS A 721 1.05 -11.62 -2.68
N PRO A 722 1.51 -11.02 -1.57
CA PRO A 722 1.99 -9.66 -1.59
C PRO A 722 3.32 -9.59 -2.34
N LEU A 723 3.61 -8.40 -2.87
CA LEU A 723 4.97 -8.02 -3.27
C LEU A 723 5.86 -7.90 -2.02
N PRO A 724 7.18 -8.09 -2.15
CA PRO A 724 8.11 -7.90 -1.04
C PRO A 724 8.14 -6.44 -0.57
N ILE A 725 8.79 -6.21 0.57
CA ILE A 725 9.10 -4.84 1.01
C ILE A 725 10.04 -4.21 -0.02
N PRO A 726 9.71 -3.04 -0.61
CA PRO A 726 10.53 -2.40 -1.61
C PRO A 726 11.89 -1.94 -1.04
N PRO A 727 12.95 -1.80 -1.88
CA PRO A 727 14.25 -1.35 -1.41
C PRO A 727 14.16 0.07 -0.87
N GLY A 728 14.79 0.34 0.28
CA GLY A 728 14.81 1.67 0.92
C GLY A 728 13.78 1.84 2.04
N HIS A 729 12.79 0.96 2.15
CA HIS A 729 11.86 0.95 3.28
C HIS A 729 12.61 0.73 4.61
N ASP A 730 12.14 1.33 5.70
CA ASP A 730 12.77 1.22 7.04
C ASP A 730 12.83 -0.20 7.62
N GLU A 731 11.82 -1.03 7.36
CA GLU A 731 11.81 -2.45 7.71
C GLU A 731 12.75 -3.28 6.81
N GLY A 732 13.42 -2.65 5.84
CA GLY A 732 14.38 -3.27 4.93
C GLY A 732 15.85 -3.07 5.33
N PRO A 733 16.78 -3.76 4.66
CA PRO A 733 18.21 -3.70 4.97
C PRO A 733 18.91 -2.43 4.47
N PHE A 734 18.21 -1.58 3.69
CA PHE A 734 18.78 -0.38 3.08
C PHE A 734 18.56 0.83 3.98
N GLU A 735 19.62 1.36 4.58
CA GLU A 735 19.55 2.61 5.32
C GLU A 735 19.62 3.81 4.37
N VAL A 736 18.47 4.42 4.08
CA VAL A 736 18.35 5.61 3.23
C VAL A 736 17.57 6.69 3.97
N ARG A 737 18.07 7.92 3.94
CA ARG A 737 17.35 9.08 4.52
C ARG A 737 16.22 9.49 3.59
N SER A 738 15.05 9.77 4.17
CA SER A 738 13.84 10.21 3.44
C SER A 738 14.01 11.58 2.78
N GLN A 739 14.87 12.47 3.32
CA GLN A 739 14.94 13.88 2.93
C GLN A 739 13.58 14.59 3.00
N ALA A 740 12.68 14.10 3.86
CA ALA A 740 11.31 14.60 3.99
C ALA A 740 11.25 16.12 4.18
N GLU A 741 12.08 16.67 5.06
CA GLU A 741 12.06 18.12 5.35
C GLU A 741 12.50 18.97 4.15
N LEU A 742 13.47 18.50 3.37
CA LEU A 742 13.89 19.19 2.14
C LEU A 742 12.74 19.24 1.12
N ILE A 743 12.08 18.09 0.92
CA ILE A 743 10.97 18.00 -0.04
C ILE A 743 9.77 18.80 0.46
N ARG A 744 9.43 18.73 1.74
CA ARG A 744 8.36 19.52 2.36
C ARG A 744 8.59 21.01 2.21
N ARG A 745 9.80 21.51 2.49
CA ARG A 745 10.15 22.92 2.29
C ARG A 745 9.95 23.36 0.83
N ARG A 746 10.38 22.52 -0.12
CA ARG A 746 10.23 22.77 -1.56
C ARG A 746 8.76 22.78 -1.98
N SER A 747 7.99 21.80 -1.55
CA SER A 747 6.55 21.69 -1.88
C SER A 747 5.76 22.82 -1.23
N ARG A 748 6.07 23.20 0.02
CA ARG A 748 5.49 24.35 0.72
C ARG A 748 5.70 25.65 -0.04
N ALA A 749 6.92 25.93 -0.48
CA ALA A 749 7.21 27.14 -1.27
C ALA A 749 6.49 27.17 -2.63
N ARG A 750 6.15 26.01 -3.21
CA ARG A 750 5.48 25.89 -4.52
C ARG A 750 3.96 25.95 -4.45
N HIS A 751 3.38 25.43 -3.37
CA HIS A 751 1.95 25.09 -3.32
C HIS A 751 1.21 25.75 -2.17
N CYS A 752 1.92 26.23 -1.15
CA CYS A 752 1.30 26.75 0.06
C CYS A 752 1.49 28.26 0.18
N VAL A 753 0.51 28.89 0.82
CA VAL A 753 0.47 30.32 1.14
C VAL A 753 0.30 30.54 2.63
N SER A 754 0.83 31.65 3.14
CA SER A 754 0.66 32.06 4.52
C SER A 754 -0.67 32.75 4.70
N ARG A 755 -1.19 32.74 5.92
CA ARG A 755 -2.41 33.48 6.29
C ARG A 755 -2.36 34.97 5.96
N ASP A 756 -1.17 35.56 5.98
CA ASP A 756 -0.94 36.98 5.70
C ASP A 756 -0.77 37.29 4.20
N HIS A 757 -0.87 36.29 3.32
CA HIS A 757 -0.77 36.47 1.89
C HIS A 757 -2.00 37.21 1.34
N ASP A 758 -1.80 38.09 0.35
CA ASP A 758 -2.87 38.95 -0.22
C ASP A 758 -4.05 38.14 -0.81
N ALA A 759 -3.77 36.93 -1.29
CA ALA A 759 -4.78 35.97 -1.79
C ALA A 759 -5.66 35.32 -0.70
N ILE A 760 -5.37 35.56 0.59
CA ILE A 760 -6.22 35.11 1.69
C ILE A 760 -6.97 36.31 2.26
N ASP A 761 -8.29 36.31 2.07
CA ASP A 761 -9.13 37.38 2.60
C ASP A 761 -9.36 37.20 4.12
N VAL A 762 -8.50 37.85 4.89
CA VAL A 762 -8.63 38.01 6.35
C VAL A 762 -9.44 39.26 6.72
N ALA A 763 -9.60 40.22 5.79
CA ALA A 763 -10.16 41.54 6.05
C ALA A 763 -11.69 41.48 6.22
N SER A 764 -12.39 40.75 5.35
CA SER A 764 -13.85 40.59 5.41
C SER A 764 -14.30 39.88 6.69
N ALA A 765 -13.43 39.02 7.26
CA ALA A 765 -13.67 38.36 8.53
C ALA A 765 -13.54 39.26 9.78
N THR A 766 -12.89 40.42 9.66
CA THR A 766 -12.59 41.34 10.79
C THR A 766 -13.37 42.67 10.74
N ALA A 767 -13.92 43.07 9.59
CA ALA A 767 -14.63 44.33 9.41
C ALA A 767 -15.87 44.48 10.32
N ASN A 768 -16.55 43.37 10.66
CA ASN A 768 -17.76 43.36 11.49
C ASN A 768 -17.66 42.56 12.81
N SER A 769 -16.49 42.00 13.16
CA SER A 769 -16.31 41.25 14.41
C SER A 769 -16.22 42.14 15.67
N ARG A 770 -16.54 43.43 15.56
CA ARG A 770 -16.50 44.40 16.66
C ARG A 770 -17.88 44.61 17.32
N ALA A 771 -18.52 43.52 17.74
CA ALA A 771 -19.48 43.51 18.85
C ALA A 771 -19.80 42.07 19.29
N PRO A 772 -19.19 41.56 20.37
CA PRO A 772 -19.82 40.51 21.16
C PRO A 772 -21.01 41.14 21.91
N SER A 773 -22.19 40.53 21.80
CA SER A 773 -23.28 40.79 22.74
C SER A 773 -22.85 40.42 24.16
N GLU A 774 -23.25 41.21 25.16
CA GLU A 774 -22.87 41.14 26.60
C GLU A 774 -23.25 39.83 27.34
N ALA A 775 -23.44 38.70 26.66
CA ALA A 775 -23.85 37.43 27.26
C ALA A 775 -22.76 36.35 27.33
N GLU A 776 -21.54 36.60 26.84
CA GLU A 776 -20.46 35.58 26.83
C GLU A 776 -19.16 36.04 27.52
N GLN A 777 -19.27 36.80 28.61
CA GLN A 777 -18.15 37.03 29.53
C GLN A 777 -18.19 36.03 30.67
N GLU A 778 -17.65 34.84 30.46
CA GLU A 778 -17.06 34.05 31.54
C GLU A 778 -16.09 32.97 31.04
N ILE A 779 -15.00 33.36 30.35
CA ILE A 779 -13.74 32.63 30.45
C ILE A 779 -12.63 33.67 30.62
N LYS A 780 -11.85 33.49 31.69
CA LYS A 780 -10.78 34.38 32.13
C LYS A 780 -9.61 34.33 31.14
N ASP A 781 -9.13 35.51 30.77
CA ASP A 781 -7.74 35.71 30.36
C ASP A 781 -6.83 35.43 31.57
N GLU A 782 -5.95 34.44 31.43
CA GLU A 782 -4.68 34.43 32.12
C GLU A 782 -3.60 34.34 31.04
N ASP A 783 -2.77 35.39 30.98
CA ASP A 783 -1.50 35.43 30.26
C ASP A 783 -0.74 34.11 30.44
N LYS A 784 -0.46 33.41 29.33
CA LYS A 784 0.55 32.37 29.26
C LYS A 784 1.34 32.48 27.96
N ASP A 785 2.40 33.28 28.03
CA ASP A 785 3.61 33.11 27.20
C ASP A 785 4.37 31.83 27.62
N ASP A 786 3.66 30.69 27.69
CA ASP A 786 4.25 29.39 27.98
C ASP A 786 3.85 28.43 26.87
N ILE A 787 4.77 28.17 25.95
CA ILE A 787 4.68 26.98 25.09
C ILE A 787 4.84 25.76 26.02
N GLU A 788 3.91 24.83 25.87
CA GLU A 788 3.73 23.58 26.61
C GLU A 788 4.89 23.14 27.53
N GLY A 789 4.67 23.22 28.85
CA GLY A 789 5.28 22.33 29.84
C GLY A 789 6.74 22.56 30.24
N GLU A 790 7.57 23.30 29.48
CA GLU A 790 9.00 23.51 29.81
C GLU A 790 9.39 24.96 30.17
N GLY A 791 8.45 25.92 30.07
CA GLY A 791 8.67 27.32 30.47
C GLY A 791 9.63 28.09 29.56
N LEU A 792 9.68 27.77 28.26
CA LEU A 792 10.41 28.52 27.24
C LEU A 792 9.43 29.39 26.45
N SER A 793 9.78 30.66 26.24
CA SER A 793 9.03 31.56 25.35
C SER A 793 9.58 31.54 23.92
N HIS A 794 8.84 32.08 22.94
CA HIS A 794 9.30 32.18 21.54
C HIS A 794 10.69 32.82 21.37
N LYS A 795 11.05 33.79 22.22
CA LYS A 795 12.39 34.41 22.20
C LYS A 795 13.51 33.44 22.58
N HIS A 796 13.22 32.46 23.45
CA HIS A 796 14.19 31.45 23.84
C HIS A 796 14.48 30.48 22.70
N LEU A 797 13.45 30.05 21.97
CA LEU A 797 13.60 29.18 20.80
C LEU A 797 14.36 29.89 19.68
N ALA A 798 13.98 31.13 19.36
CA ALA A 798 14.67 31.94 18.36
C ALA A 798 16.15 32.17 18.69
N TYR A 799 16.49 32.41 19.97
CA TYR A 799 17.90 32.52 20.37
C TYR A 799 18.66 31.20 20.22
N LEU A 800 18.05 30.07 20.59
CA LEU A 800 18.67 28.74 20.43
C LEU A 800 18.98 28.45 18.96
N GLU A 801 18.03 28.69 18.05
CA GLU A 801 18.24 28.51 16.61
C GLU A 801 19.39 29.38 16.08
N LEU A 802 19.44 30.65 16.46
CA LEU A 802 20.54 31.55 16.07
C LEU A 802 21.91 31.08 16.58
N VAL A 803 21.98 30.43 17.75
CA VAL A 803 23.22 29.83 18.26
C VAL A 803 23.63 28.61 17.42
N PHE A 804 22.67 27.79 16.95
CA PHE A 804 22.96 26.70 16.02
C PHE A 804 23.45 27.23 14.67
N ASP A 805 22.71 28.18 14.09
CA ASP A 805 23.07 28.81 12.81
C ASP A 805 24.46 29.45 12.87
N ALA A 806 24.79 30.16 13.96
CA ALA A 806 26.11 30.75 14.15
C ALA A 806 27.26 29.72 14.11
N LEU A 807 27.00 28.46 14.44
CA LEU A 807 27.98 27.36 14.45
C LEU A 807 27.91 26.46 13.21
N THR A 808 26.87 26.59 12.38
CA THR A 808 26.68 25.83 11.12
C THR A 808 26.67 26.78 9.91
N ASP A 809 25.50 27.28 9.54
CA ASP A 809 25.23 27.92 8.25
C ASP A 809 25.64 29.41 8.24
N GLY A 810 25.95 29.96 9.41
CA GLY A 810 26.18 31.38 9.63
C GLY A 810 24.87 32.13 9.91
N VAL A 811 25.01 33.36 10.38
CA VAL A 811 23.88 34.26 10.64
C VAL A 811 24.13 35.56 9.89
N ASP A 812 23.14 36.05 9.14
CA ASP A 812 23.27 37.27 8.37
C ASP A 812 23.65 38.47 9.27
N GLY A 813 24.75 39.14 8.92
CA GLY A 813 25.27 40.29 9.66
C GLY A 813 26.01 39.96 10.96
N TYR A 814 26.19 38.68 11.29
CA TYR A 814 26.94 38.20 12.45
C TYR A 814 28.03 37.20 12.04
N THR A 815 29.22 37.32 12.62
CA THR A 815 30.28 36.34 12.48
C THR A 815 30.76 35.91 13.86
N LEU A 816 31.33 34.70 13.96
CA LEU A 816 31.97 34.23 15.19
C LEU A 816 33.21 35.06 15.58
N GLY A 817 33.58 36.06 14.77
CA GLY A 817 34.49 37.15 15.15
C GLY A 817 34.07 37.88 16.42
N LYS A 818 32.76 37.94 16.69
CA LYS A 818 32.13 38.65 17.81
C LYS A 818 31.58 37.67 18.85
N SER A 819 31.28 38.17 20.05
CA SER A 819 30.64 37.37 21.09
C SER A 819 29.20 37.01 20.72
N MET A 820 28.75 35.81 21.06
CA MET A 820 27.35 35.39 20.89
C MET A 820 26.36 36.21 21.72
N LYS A 821 26.83 37.02 22.69
CA LYS A 821 26.00 38.03 23.36
C LYS A 821 25.54 39.15 22.42
N GLU A 822 26.11 39.27 21.22
CA GLU A 822 25.68 40.23 20.19
C GLU A 822 24.60 39.67 19.25
N LEU A 823 24.25 38.37 19.35
CA LEU A 823 23.11 37.79 18.61
C LEU A 823 21.78 38.36 19.12
N SER A 824 20.79 38.46 18.22
CA SER A 824 19.42 38.85 18.57
C SER A 824 18.85 37.93 19.64
N PHE A 825 18.11 38.49 20.62
CA PHE A 825 17.52 37.77 21.76
C PHE A 825 18.50 37.24 22.81
N SER A 826 19.76 37.73 22.82
CA SER A 826 20.79 37.31 23.77
C SER A 826 20.46 37.60 25.24
N GLU A 827 19.46 38.41 25.54
CA GLU A 827 18.94 38.57 26.90
C GLU A 827 18.39 37.25 27.50
N THR A 828 18.01 36.29 26.66
CA THR A 828 17.48 34.98 27.09
C THR A 828 18.57 33.94 27.39
N SER A 829 19.81 34.22 26.99
CA SER A 829 20.93 33.25 27.06
C SER A 829 21.29 32.80 28.47
N ASP A 830 21.21 33.68 29.47
CA ASP A 830 21.49 33.32 30.87
C ASP A 830 20.41 32.39 31.44
N ASP A 831 19.16 32.52 30.99
CA ASP A 831 18.06 31.62 31.37
C ASP A 831 18.17 30.27 30.67
N LEU A 832 18.53 30.25 29.39
CA LEU A 832 18.81 29.01 28.64
C LEU A 832 20.01 28.24 29.21
N GLU A 833 21.05 28.94 29.66
CA GLU A 833 22.18 28.34 30.39
C GLU A 833 21.69 27.72 31.72
N ALA A 834 20.94 28.47 32.52
CA ALA A 834 20.41 27.99 33.81
C ALA A 834 19.48 26.77 33.65
N LYS A 835 18.71 26.73 32.55
CA LYS A 835 17.80 25.62 32.21
C LYS A 835 18.50 24.43 31.53
N GLY A 836 19.81 24.53 31.26
CA GLY A 836 20.65 23.45 30.72
C GLY A 836 20.55 23.25 29.22
N TYR A 837 20.07 24.23 28.46
CA TYR A 837 20.04 24.19 26.99
C TYR A 837 21.36 24.68 26.37
N LEU A 838 22.09 25.56 27.05
CA LEU A 838 23.37 26.09 26.60
C LEU A 838 24.48 25.84 27.63
N GLU A 839 25.66 25.47 27.16
CA GLU A 839 26.90 25.46 27.94
C GLU A 839 27.76 26.66 27.54
N LYS A 840 28.19 27.44 28.53
CA LYS A 840 28.96 28.66 28.31
C LYS A 840 30.46 28.39 28.31
N ASP A 841 31.17 28.92 27.32
CA ASP A 841 32.63 28.85 27.21
C ASP A 841 33.24 30.21 26.85
N TYR A 842 34.55 30.34 27.04
CA TYR A 842 35.30 31.56 26.77
C TYR A 842 36.42 31.32 25.77
N LEU A 843 36.49 32.18 24.74
CA LEU A 843 37.53 32.10 23.72
C LEU A 843 38.21 33.47 23.50
N GLY A 844 39.50 33.45 23.13
CA GLY A 844 40.28 34.63 22.78
C GLY A 844 40.37 35.67 23.91
N ASN A 845 39.90 36.90 23.67
CA ASN A 845 39.90 38.01 24.63
C ASN A 845 38.83 37.88 25.74
N ASN A 846 38.52 36.65 26.18
CA ASN A 846 37.51 36.33 27.18
C ASN A 846 36.07 36.68 26.73
N GLU A 847 35.79 36.50 25.43
CA GLU A 847 34.45 36.65 24.86
C GLU A 847 33.61 35.40 25.08
N ILE A 848 32.30 35.59 25.18
CA ILE A 848 31.34 34.55 25.55
C ILE A 848 30.82 33.86 24.29
N TYR A 849 30.93 32.54 24.27
CA TYR A 849 30.31 31.65 23.29
C TYR A 849 29.49 30.58 24.00
N TYR A 850 28.48 30.06 23.30
CA TYR A 850 27.57 29.06 23.81
C TYR A 850 27.63 27.80 22.95
N LYS A 851 27.70 26.65 23.60
CA LYS A 851 27.52 25.33 22.99
C LYS A 851 26.11 24.84 23.27
N PRO A 852 25.27 24.61 22.25
CA PRO A 852 24.00 23.91 22.44
C PRO A 852 24.19 22.52 23.04
N THR A 853 23.39 22.19 24.05
CA THR A 853 23.36 20.83 24.63
C THR A 853 22.45 19.92 23.81
N LYS A 854 22.52 18.60 24.01
CA LYS A 854 21.57 17.65 23.41
C LYS A 854 20.10 17.99 23.70
N LYS A 855 19.86 18.64 24.86
CA LYS A 855 18.52 19.12 25.21
C LYS A 855 18.08 20.22 24.25
N ALA A 856 18.96 21.16 23.90
CA ALA A 856 18.68 22.16 22.86
C ALA A 856 18.51 21.52 21.49
N GLU A 857 19.34 20.54 21.12
CA GLU A 857 19.21 19.83 19.83
C GLU A 857 17.82 19.22 19.65
N THR A 858 17.29 18.56 20.68
CA THR A 858 15.94 17.97 20.63
C THR A 858 14.83 19.03 20.65
N THR A 859 15.04 20.17 21.31
CA THR A 859 14.00 21.19 21.49
C THR A 859 13.81 22.08 20.26
N VAL A 860 14.86 22.40 19.52
CA VAL A 860 14.76 23.18 18.26
C VAL A 860 14.97 22.33 17.01
N ASP A 861 15.03 21.00 17.17
CA ASP A 861 15.24 20.01 16.09
C ASP A 861 16.39 20.35 15.13
N ARG A 862 17.52 20.77 15.71
CA ARG A 862 18.77 21.08 14.98
C ARG A 862 19.91 20.25 15.54
N THR A 863 20.87 19.89 14.70
CA THR A 863 22.06 19.15 15.13
C THR A 863 23.36 19.83 14.68
N LEU A 864 24.39 19.73 15.51
CA LEU A 864 25.75 20.13 15.13
C LEU A 864 26.49 19.03 14.35
N SER A 865 25.88 17.87 14.14
CA SER A 865 26.51 16.73 13.45
C SER A 865 26.47 16.88 11.93
N PRO A 866 27.57 16.64 11.19
CA PRO A 866 27.56 16.70 9.72
C PRO A 866 26.68 15.61 9.10
N GLU A 867 26.08 15.90 7.94
CA GLU A 867 25.15 15.01 7.25
C GLU A 867 25.73 13.63 6.87
N GLY A 868 27.06 13.46 6.82
CA GLY A 868 27.74 12.22 6.41
C GLY A 868 27.91 11.11 7.46
N GLY A 869 27.61 11.36 8.75
CA GLY A 869 27.66 10.34 9.81
C GLY A 869 29.07 9.93 10.29
N GLY A 870 29.28 9.99 11.61
CA GLY A 870 30.50 9.67 12.35
C GLY A 870 30.46 10.35 13.73
N GLU A 871 31.33 10.00 14.69
CA GLU A 871 31.34 10.55 16.07
C GLU A 871 31.56 12.09 16.22
N LYS A 872 31.32 12.90 15.19
CA LYS A 872 31.63 14.34 15.15
C LYS A 872 30.43 15.25 15.50
N GLY A 873 29.70 14.90 16.57
CA GLY A 873 28.82 15.81 17.33
C GLY A 873 29.34 16.10 18.75
N ASN A 874 30.39 15.39 19.18
CA ASN A 874 31.01 15.51 20.51
C ASN A 874 32.31 16.32 20.51
N GLU A 875 32.62 17.03 19.42
CA GLU A 875 33.82 17.86 19.35
C GLU A 875 33.77 19.06 20.32
N SER A 876 34.95 19.62 20.59
CA SER A 876 35.06 20.79 21.46
C SER A 876 34.44 22.01 20.76
N LEU A 877 33.83 22.91 21.54
CA LEU A 877 33.30 24.16 20.99
C LEU A 877 34.39 24.96 20.27
N THR A 878 35.62 24.94 20.82
CA THR A 878 36.80 25.55 20.21
C THR A 878 37.11 25.01 18.82
N HIS A 879 36.97 23.68 18.61
CA HIS A 879 37.19 23.08 17.30
C HIS A 879 36.13 23.56 16.32
N ARG A 880 34.84 23.48 16.68
CA ARG A 880 33.72 23.95 15.84
C ARG A 880 33.87 25.42 15.44
N ILE A 881 34.21 26.30 16.39
CA ILE A 881 34.44 27.72 16.13
C ILE A 881 35.64 27.90 15.18
N GLY A 882 36.72 27.14 15.38
CA GLY A 882 37.89 27.17 14.49
C GLY A 882 37.55 26.77 13.05
N VAL A 883 36.73 25.74 12.87
CA VAL A 883 36.25 25.28 11.56
C VAL A 883 35.42 26.38 10.88
N ARG A 884 34.41 26.92 11.57
CA ARG A 884 33.54 27.95 11.00
C ARG A 884 34.28 29.27 10.71
N LEU A 885 35.14 29.73 11.61
CA LEU A 885 35.98 30.91 11.38
C LEU A 885 36.89 30.74 10.17
N THR A 886 37.44 29.54 9.97
CA THR A 886 38.30 29.29 8.82
C THR A 886 37.52 29.29 7.51
N ALA A 887 36.32 28.69 7.48
CA ALA A 887 35.43 28.77 6.32
C ALA A 887 35.09 30.23 5.99
N THR A 888 34.65 31.02 6.96
CA THR A 888 34.30 32.44 6.76
C THR A 888 35.51 33.28 6.32
N TYR A 889 36.71 33.01 6.85
CA TYR A 889 37.93 33.72 6.45
C TYR A 889 38.27 33.52 4.96
N TYR A 890 38.07 32.32 4.43
CA TYR A 890 38.29 32.03 3.02
C TYR A 890 37.13 32.51 2.12
N GLU A 891 35.88 32.40 2.59
CA GLU A 891 34.70 32.98 1.93
C GLU A 891 34.87 34.50 1.69
N GLN A 892 35.33 35.24 2.71
CA GLN A 892 35.59 36.69 2.62
C GLN A 892 36.71 37.07 1.64
N GLN A 893 37.59 36.12 1.32
CA GLN A 893 38.65 36.29 0.33
C GLN A 893 38.23 35.88 -1.08
N GLY A 894 36.99 35.43 -1.28
CA GLY A 894 36.46 35.03 -2.58
C GLY A 894 36.73 33.57 -2.95
N TYR A 895 36.90 32.68 -1.97
CA TYR A 895 36.94 31.22 -2.18
C TYR A 895 35.58 30.57 -1.84
N ASP A 896 35.29 29.41 -2.44
CA ASP A 896 34.17 28.52 -2.03
C ASP A 896 34.64 27.58 -0.92
N ALA A 897 34.23 27.82 0.33
CA ALA A 897 34.61 27.02 1.49
C ALA A 897 33.48 26.09 1.95
N LYS A 898 33.79 24.81 2.14
CA LYS A 898 32.87 23.77 2.61
C LYS A 898 33.41 23.11 3.86
N MET A 899 32.63 23.12 4.94
CA MET A 899 32.98 22.47 6.20
C MET A 899 32.64 20.97 6.15
N TYR A 900 33.46 20.13 6.80
CA TYR A 900 33.25 18.68 6.90
C TYR A 900 33.00 17.99 5.56
N HIS A 901 33.80 18.34 4.55
CA HIS A 901 33.58 17.95 3.17
C HIS A 901 34.62 16.93 2.67
N SER A 902 34.17 16.04 1.79
CA SER A 902 35.01 15.09 1.06
C SER A 902 34.95 15.47 -0.43
N PRO A 903 36.02 16.02 -1.02
CA PRO A 903 36.02 16.41 -2.43
C PRO A 903 35.90 15.18 -3.34
N ASP A 904 35.32 15.37 -4.53
CA ASP A 904 35.04 14.28 -5.47
C ASP A 904 36.29 13.45 -5.81
N GLY A 905 36.21 12.15 -5.53
CA GLY A 905 37.31 11.21 -5.75
C GLY A 905 38.27 11.04 -4.57
N ASP A 906 38.11 11.80 -3.48
CA ASP A 906 38.78 11.57 -2.20
C ASP A 906 37.80 10.91 -1.21
N SER A 907 38.26 9.91 -0.47
CA SER A 907 37.48 9.23 0.57
C SER A 907 37.64 9.85 1.95
N ASN A 908 38.50 10.86 2.09
CA ASN A 908 38.79 11.52 3.37
C ASN A 908 37.92 12.76 3.56
N VAL A 909 37.35 12.90 4.75
CA VAL A 909 36.64 14.11 5.18
C VAL A 909 37.61 15.06 5.86
N TYR A 910 37.66 16.30 5.36
CA TYR A 910 38.47 17.39 5.91
C TYR A 910 37.60 18.33 6.74
N ASP A 911 38.21 19.01 7.72
CA ASP A 911 37.47 19.93 8.57
C ASP A 911 36.97 21.14 7.76
N VAL A 912 37.81 21.72 6.89
CA VAL A 912 37.39 22.67 5.85
C VAL A 912 38.08 22.35 4.54
N PHE A 913 37.30 22.25 3.47
CA PHE A 913 37.79 22.19 2.09
C PHE A 913 37.51 23.52 1.39
N VAL A 914 38.51 24.12 0.78
CA VAL A 914 38.41 25.43 0.13
C VAL A 914 38.75 25.28 -1.34
N ALA A 915 37.79 25.55 -2.21
CA ALA A 915 37.97 25.57 -3.65
C ALA A 915 38.15 27.01 -4.16
N PRO A 916 39.09 27.24 -5.09
CA PRO A 916 39.23 28.54 -5.73
C PRO A 916 38.05 28.82 -6.67
N ASP A 917 37.59 30.06 -6.67
CA ASP A 917 36.64 30.64 -7.61
C ASP A 917 37.33 31.73 -8.47
N ASP A 918 36.62 32.34 -9.40
CA ASP A 918 37.13 33.39 -10.30
C ASP A 918 37.62 34.63 -9.52
N ASP A 919 37.06 34.88 -8.34
CA ASP A 919 37.41 36.01 -7.44
C ASP A 919 38.53 35.65 -6.44
N SER A 920 39.00 34.39 -6.43
CA SER A 920 40.03 33.93 -5.50
C SER A 920 41.43 34.50 -5.81
N PRO A 921 42.20 34.90 -4.78
CA PRO A 921 43.58 35.40 -4.92
C PRO A 921 44.53 34.44 -5.63
N ASP A 922 44.31 33.14 -5.48
CA ASP A 922 45.04 32.09 -6.20
C ASP A 922 44.10 30.93 -6.59
N GLN A 923 44.57 30.08 -7.50
CA GLN A 923 43.80 28.99 -8.09
C GLN A 923 44.17 27.63 -7.48
N ARG A 924 44.53 27.58 -6.20
CA ARG A 924 44.90 26.35 -5.49
C ARG A 924 43.88 26.02 -4.41
N HIS A 925 43.46 24.75 -4.36
CA HIS A 925 42.64 24.24 -3.27
C HIS A 925 43.38 24.36 -1.94
N LYS A 926 42.68 24.69 -0.86
CA LYS A 926 43.19 24.58 0.51
C LYS A 926 42.47 23.47 1.23
N ILE A 927 43.21 22.69 2.01
CA ILE A 927 42.69 21.54 2.73
C ILE A 927 43.11 21.71 4.19
N VAL A 928 42.11 21.94 5.03
CA VAL A 928 42.31 22.50 6.37
C VAL A 928 41.98 21.47 7.44
N GLU A 929 42.86 21.35 8.43
CA GLU A 929 42.60 20.63 9.69
C GLU A 929 42.72 21.57 10.89
N VAL A 930 41.75 21.50 11.80
CA VAL A 930 41.67 22.34 13.01
C VAL A 930 42.09 21.51 14.23
N GLU A 931 43.29 21.78 14.77
CA GLU A 931 43.86 21.00 15.86
C GLU A 931 43.75 21.72 17.22
N THR A 932 42.90 21.20 18.11
CA THR A 932 42.69 21.72 19.47
C THR A 932 43.33 20.88 20.57
N SER A 933 43.94 19.74 20.25
CA SER A 933 44.64 18.84 21.18
C SER A 933 45.98 18.35 20.62
N PRO A 934 46.90 19.26 20.23
CA PRO A 934 48.13 18.94 19.50
C PRO A 934 49.11 18.05 20.28
N GLU A 935 48.94 17.88 21.59
CA GLU A 935 49.70 16.90 22.38
C GLU A 935 49.37 15.43 22.06
N LYS A 936 48.22 15.15 21.43
CA LYS A 936 47.85 13.79 21.03
C LYS A 936 48.53 13.40 19.72
N ARG A 937 49.83 13.17 19.82
CA ARG A 937 50.74 12.94 18.68
C ARG A 937 50.25 11.96 17.61
N GLY A 938 49.57 10.88 18.00
CA GLY A 938 49.04 9.89 17.04
C GLY A 938 47.90 10.42 16.16
N HIS A 939 47.06 11.32 16.65
CA HIS A 939 46.01 11.97 15.83
C HIS A 939 46.65 12.95 14.85
N VAL A 940 47.53 13.82 15.37
CA VAL A 940 48.28 14.80 14.58
C VAL A 940 49.07 14.15 13.43
N GLU A 941 49.77 13.03 13.68
CA GLU A 941 50.50 12.32 12.63
C GLU A 941 49.57 11.67 11.60
N GLY A 942 48.38 11.21 12.02
CA GLY A 942 47.37 10.65 11.13
C GLY A 942 46.74 11.69 10.21
N ASP A 943 46.36 12.85 10.77
CA ASP A 943 45.80 13.97 10.00
C ASP A 943 46.85 14.59 9.08
N TYR A 944 48.13 14.60 9.47
CA TYR A 944 49.22 14.95 8.58
C TYR A 944 49.33 14.00 7.38
N ASP A 945 49.34 12.68 7.63
CA ASP A 945 49.40 11.70 6.54
C ASP A 945 48.16 11.83 5.62
N LYS A 946 46.98 12.09 6.17
CA LYS A 946 45.75 12.39 5.42
C LYS A 946 45.91 13.62 4.52
N LEU A 947 46.46 14.72 5.05
CA LEU A 947 46.73 15.94 4.29
C LEU A 947 47.76 15.74 3.18
N THR A 948 48.80 14.92 3.39
CA THR A 948 49.81 14.65 2.34
C THR A 948 49.27 13.94 1.10
N MET A 949 48.17 13.21 1.24
CA MET A 949 47.55 12.45 0.13
C MET A 949 46.57 13.30 -0.68
N ALA A 950 46.22 14.48 -0.17
CA ALA A 950 45.16 15.32 -0.67
C ALA A 950 45.64 16.25 -1.80
N TYR A 951 44.77 16.60 -2.74
CA TYR A 951 45.08 17.53 -3.83
C TYR A 951 44.79 18.99 -3.41
N GLY A 952 45.74 19.62 -2.72
CA GLY A 952 45.64 21.01 -2.27
C GLY A 952 46.78 21.42 -1.34
N GLU A 953 46.77 22.68 -0.89
CA GLU A 953 47.68 23.17 0.13
C GLU A 953 47.16 22.80 1.52
N ALA A 954 47.98 22.07 2.27
CA ALA A 954 47.68 21.62 3.62
C ALA A 954 47.78 22.77 4.64
N VAL A 955 46.65 23.18 5.21
CA VAL A 955 46.57 24.27 6.19
C VAL A 955 46.23 23.70 7.57
N TRP A 956 47.01 24.07 8.57
CA TRP A 956 46.73 23.74 9.97
C TRP A 956 46.21 24.96 10.70
N VAL A 957 45.17 24.78 11.51
CA VAL A 957 44.63 25.83 12.38
C VAL A 957 44.75 25.38 13.82
N VAL A 958 45.39 26.19 14.67
CA VAL A 958 45.57 25.90 16.09
C VAL A 958 44.96 27.00 16.95
N GLU A 959 44.65 26.71 18.21
CA GLU A 959 44.03 27.71 19.10
C GLU A 959 44.88 28.99 19.26
N ASN A 960 46.17 28.83 19.54
CA ASN A 960 47.10 29.93 19.85
C ASN A 960 48.57 29.53 19.64
N PHE A 961 49.51 30.43 19.96
CA PHE A 961 50.94 30.21 19.73
C PHE A 961 51.55 29.06 20.54
N GLU A 962 51.02 28.76 21.73
CA GLU A 962 51.44 27.57 22.48
C GLU A 962 50.92 26.27 21.83
N GLY A 963 49.71 26.32 21.25
CA GLY A 963 49.19 25.25 20.38
C GLY A 963 50.10 24.98 19.19
N ALA A 964 50.55 26.03 18.50
CA ALA A 964 51.51 25.93 17.39
C ALA A 964 52.82 25.24 17.80
N LYS A 965 53.40 25.61 18.96
CA LYS A 965 54.61 24.97 19.48
C LYS A 965 54.41 23.48 19.75
N ARG A 966 53.24 23.08 20.25
CA ARG A 966 52.91 21.68 20.51
C ARG A 966 52.71 20.91 19.21
N LEU A 967 51.99 21.47 18.25
CA LEU A 967 51.76 20.86 16.93
C LEU A 967 53.11 20.58 16.24
N LEU A 968 54.00 21.57 16.18
CA LEU A 968 55.32 21.43 15.56
C LEU A 968 56.21 20.40 16.28
N ARG A 969 56.08 20.24 17.61
CA ARG A 969 56.77 19.16 18.34
C ARG A 969 56.21 17.79 17.98
N SER A 970 54.89 17.67 17.86
CA SER A 970 54.24 16.42 17.45
C SER A 970 54.58 16.03 16.01
N LEU A 971 54.75 17.01 15.11
CA LEU A 971 55.16 16.81 13.72
C LEU A 971 56.67 16.75 13.49
N SER A 972 57.48 16.80 14.55
CA SER A 972 58.95 16.94 14.42
C SER A 972 59.64 15.82 13.65
N ASP A 973 59.07 14.61 13.62
CA ASP A 973 59.59 13.47 12.87
C ASP A 973 59.08 13.42 11.41
N LYS A 974 58.07 14.21 11.06
CA LYS A 974 57.45 14.29 9.73
C LYS A 974 57.95 15.49 8.91
N LEU A 975 58.43 16.54 9.57
CA LEU A 975 58.99 17.73 8.94
C LEU A 975 60.48 17.54 8.62
N GLU A 976 60.92 18.00 7.44
CA GLU A 976 62.32 17.82 6.99
C GLU A 976 63.34 18.61 7.82
N SER A 977 62.91 19.66 8.54
CA SER A 977 63.78 20.47 9.40
C SER A 977 63.09 20.88 10.71
N THR A 978 63.87 20.98 11.79
CA THR A 978 63.35 21.44 13.09
C THR A 978 63.10 22.95 13.05
N ILE A 979 61.84 23.35 13.00
CA ILE A 979 61.42 24.76 12.98
C ILE A 979 61.56 25.35 14.39
N SER A 980 62.45 26.34 14.56
CA SER A 980 62.60 27.06 15.84
C SER A 980 61.43 28.02 16.07
N THR A 981 60.79 27.89 17.23
CA THR A 981 59.64 28.70 17.67
C THR A 981 60.03 29.82 18.66
N GLU A 982 61.32 30.07 18.86
CA GLU A 982 61.82 30.99 19.90
C GLU A 982 61.61 32.49 19.59
N SER A 983 61.29 32.88 18.34
CA SER A 983 61.18 34.31 17.99
C SER A 983 60.27 34.67 16.80
N GLY A 984 59.19 33.94 16.52
CA GLY A 984 58.37 34.14 15.31
C GLY A 984 56.89 34.42 15.56
N ASN A 985 56.25 35.24 14.72
CA ASN A 985 54.79 35.29 14.57
C ASN A 985 54.34 34.16 13.62
N PHE A 986 53.02 33.89 13.51
CA PHE A 986 52.49 32.78 12.68
C PHE A 986 52.95 32.83 11.22
N SER A 987 52.96 34.01 10.58
CA SER A 987 53.49 34.19 9.22
C SER A 987 54.94 33.69 9.07
N SER A 988 55.83 34.01 10.01
CA SER A 988 57.22 33.53 9.96
C SER A 988 57.40 32.03 10.21
N ILE A 989 56.38 31.36 10.76
CA ILE A 989 56.34 29.91 10.91
C ILE A 989 55.83 29.28 9.61
N SER A 990 54.76 29.80 9.03
CA SER A 990 54.24 29.37 7.72
C SER A 990 55.30 29.49 6.62
N ASP A 991 56.08 30.58 6.57
CA ASP A 991 57.17 30.76 5.59
C ASP A 991 58.27 29.69 5.68
N LYS A 992 58.36 28.95 6.80
CA LYS A 992 59.35 27.90 7.06
C LYS A 992 58.76 26.49 6.98
N LEU A 993 57.45 26.37 6.80
CA LEU A 993 56.76 25.11 6.59
C LEU A 993 56.89 24.74 5.10
N ASP A 994 57.82 23.83 4.81
CA ASP A 994 58.04 23.32 3.45
C ASP A 994 57.83 21.80 3.45
N SER A 995 56.56 21.40 3.59
CA SER A 995 56.19 19.99 3.59
C SER A 995 54.81 19.75 2.95
N PRO A 996 54.59 18.64 2.20
CA PRO A 996 53.31 18.33 1.59
C PRO A 996 52.12 18.27 2.56
N GLY A 997 52.34 17.88 3.82
CA GLY A 997 51.29 17.76 4.84
C GLY A 997 51.15 18.97 5.77
N ALA A 998 51.95 20.01 5.57
CA ALA A 998 51.90 21.25 6.35
C ALA A 998 52.52 22.39 5.53
N HIS A 999 51.66 23.17 4.87
CA HIS A 999 52.02 24.31 4.03
C HIS A 999 51.81 25.64 4.76
N GLU A 1000 50.73 25.75 5.53
CA GLU A 1000 50.38 26.98 6.24
C GLU A 1000 49.91 26.68 7.67
N LEU A 1001 50.20 27.60 8.59
CA LEU A 1001 49.74 27.54 9.98
C LEU A 1001 49.02 28.85 10.38
N LEU A 1002 47.74 28.74 10.68
CA LEU A 1002 46.88 29.81 11.16
C LEU A 1002 46.53 29.62 12.64
N SER A 1003 45.95 30.65 13.25
CA SER A 1003 45.39 30.51 14.60
C SER A 1003 43.97 31.01 14.71
N ILE A 1004 43.16 30.32 15.51
CA ILE A 1004 41.76 30.66 15.76
C ILE A 1004 41.65 32.11 16.28
N ASN A 1005 42.53 32.52 17.20
CA ASN A 1005 42.53 33.88 17.72
C ASN A 1005 42.80 34.94 16.64
N ASN A 1006 43.71 34.68 15.71
CA ASN A 1006 43.97 35.63 14.60
C ASN A 1006 42.82 35.62 13.59
N LEU A 1007 42.29 34.45 13.23
CA LEU A 1007 41.17 34.31 12.30
C LEU A 1007 39.94 35.07 12.78
N ARG A 1008 39.67 35.02 14.09
CA ARG A 1008 38.59 35.78 14.71
C ARG A 1008 38.73 37.29 14.47
N ASP A 1009 39.94 37.82 14.69
CA ASP A 1009 40.23 39.26 14.51
C ASP A 1009 40.26 39.67 13.02
N GLU A 1010 40.56 38.75 12.09
CA GLU A 1010 40.56 39.01 10.64
C GLU A 1010 39.14 38.93 10.04
N VAL A 1011 38.29 38.00 10.49
CA VAL A 1011 36.90 37.86 10.00
C VAL A 1011 35.99 39.01 10.44
N GLU A 1012 36.37 39.74 11.49
CA GLU A 1012 35.66 40.95 11.94
C GLU A 1012 35.98 42.20 11.10
N ARG A 1013 37.14 42.24 10.42
CA ARG A 1013 37.60 43.40 9.65
C ARG A 1013 36.96 43.48 8.27
#